data_AF-A0A7D9DV01-F1
#
_entry.id   AF-A0A7D9DV01-F1
#
_cell.length_a   1.000
_cell.length_b   1.000
_cell.length_c   1.000
_cell.angle_alpha   90.00
_cell.angle_beta   90.00
_cell.angle_gamma   90.00
#
_symmetry.space_group_name_H-M   'P 1'
#
loop_
_entity.id
_entity.type
_entity.pdbx_description
1 polymer ?
#
loop_
_entity_poly.entity_id
_entity_poly.type
_entity_poly.pdbx_seq_one_letter_code
_entity_poly.pdbx_strand_id
1 'polypeptide(L)'
;EQDKTPDNFIVHHENYHTVREAVGKAILTSNIDDLNLVIQEIQVQPSARSCYVLLALFREITTSFSHVNKEDEIPARVLEKLKQYIAGIQYLPNELKRLAGDFLTNFENTNSQLLQLSPRQSGNDRRLIELLIHFLIVMKCLRQNRLLQPLMNLAFNSALMRNAFIPTMPHDDGPELMQANIGRWYECPSGHRYVITECGNPNQSYRCPICNADIGGQGILAANNRDASMQDRSSTGHILGHTQAQQQNVTSVRNLTPLSCGVLRCLTHVAMLLGTDQNIQNIAAIIKPPVHDVVQFLKEHLQHDIRCIARSTGNNDDEAVQIIHLVLAGIVNNLGQQGGYLNIDGNLTTKDSRTAWEDGFMTTYLTPVLSAISGLLQDSLGRMVRDERLGNNRLMRLLHELDGPNYESISKLDSMCPALWRYRKKITIENVSFKFQEYSQGRDKPERCEVLAEFLKKEHHLRALQYFPDIIKLQRLLFEKFHRRLDRNEAEEFTLGKFLKTSLQVKEQFSALVNSFKMAWKIVRPSLLKDGPYSIPQEMCDIEVINSTPISMFLPAKSGQGRCALALNNFLVTLHNDFIGRCKSLLKDESRPPEIPLANITKAHLVAYDPEKDFLPMILAHCDYSLKVGEGTTVEFNWKCLERQLVDRFIRGRPRLISLIELFVFSKDICDGEVFKALKQKIPQEEITRPVQDQILNELNQLTDVCDALKSLHIAIGFLSSAGGDPSMSIHEYLHSGLKMTLRKGLKSGKAELFCQLQHIVSLWLLLSLERARVLTKRKQDPFDDVSEKVKSSLDKKQKFCLNNGLQKLNVDHFVGVLLEFILLYLKHVPDDQLHFPLSQYINAKLEEKERDVIDGLEEYIPEDIKVEHAVEAWKVACQKSEDYHSRMQE
;
A
#
# COMPACT_ATOMS: atom_id res chain seq x y z
N GLU A 1 -20.61 -30.31 37.12
CA GLU A 1 -19.31 -29.62 37.21
C GLU A 1 -19.61 -28.14 37.27
N GLN A 2 -19.22 -27.43 38.34
CA GLN A 2 -19.33 -25.97 38.37
C GLN A 2 -18.51 -25.42 37.20
N ASP A 3 -19.11 -24.55 36.39
CA ASP A 3 -18.50 -23.93 35.22
C ASP A 3 -17.42 -22.95 35.69
N LYS A 4 -16.23 -23.49 36.02
CA LYS A 4 -15.11 -22.75 36.61
C LYS A 4 -14.41 -21.95 35.52
N THR A 5 -14.96 -20.78 35.21
CA THR A 5 -14.33 -19.82 34.30
C THR A 5 -13.04 -19.27 34.91
N PRO A 6 -11.96 -19.08 34.13
CA PRO A 6 -10.74 -18.43 34.60
C PRO A 6 -11.01 -17.00 35.09
N ASP A 7 -10.34 -16.55 36.16
CA ASP A 7 -10.42 -15.17 36.62
C ASP A 7 -9.29 -14.32 36.01
N ASN A 8 -9.63 -13.58 34.96
CA ASN A 8 -8.69 -12.71 34.24
C ASN A 8 -8.26 -11.48 35.06
N PHE A 9 -8.92 -11.15 36.17
CA PHE A 9 -8.57 -10.01 37.02
C PHE A 9 -7.44 -10.30 38.01
N ILE A 10 -6.98 -11.56 38.11
CA ILE A 10 -5.78 -11.97 38.87
C ILE A 10 -4.51 -11.20 38.49
N VAL A 11 -4.50 -10.53 37.33
CA VAL A 11 -3.47 -9.54 36.94
C VAL A 11 -3.20 -8.46 37.98
N HIS A 12 -4.13 -8.19 38.91
CA HIS A 12 -3.97 -7.22 40.01
C HIS A 12 -3.32 -7.81 41.27
N HIS A 13 -2.84 -9.06 41.21
CA HIS A 13 -2.10 -9.75 42.27
C HIS A 13 -2.88 -9.88 43.60
N GLU A 14 -2.14 -10.02 44.72
CA GLU A 14 -2.66 -10.42 46.04
C GLU A 14 -3.74 -9.49 46.60
N ASN A 15 -3.65 -8.18 46.34
CA ASN A 15 -4.61 -7.22 46.88
C ASN A 15 -6.01 -7.45 46.32
N TYR A 16 -6.13 -7.66 45.00
CA TYR A 16 -7.41 -8.02 44.38
C TYR A 16 -7.89 -9.39 44.86
N HIS A 17 -7.00 -10.39 44.87
CA HIS A 17 -7.34 -11.75 45.31
C HIS A 17 -7.93 -11.75 46.74
N THR A 18 -7.31 -11.01 47.66
CA THR A 18 -7.78 -10.88 49.05
C THR A 18 -9.18 -10.25 49.14
N VAL A 19 -9.44 -9.19 48.35
CA VAL A 19 -10.78 -8.57 48.29
C VAL A 19 -11.81 -9.54 47.70
N ARG A 20 -11.46 -10.25 46.62
CA ARG A 20 -12.35 -11.22 45.97
C ARG A 20 -12.75 -12.34 46.92
N GLU A 21 -11.79 -12.94 47.64
CA GLU A 21 -12.10 -13.98 48.63
C GLU A 21 -12.97 -13.45 49.78
N ALA A 22 -12.75 -12.21 50.22
CA ALA A 22 -13.61 -11.59 51.23
C ALA A 22 -15.05 -11.37 50.73
N VAL A 23 -15.24 -10.96 49.47
CA VAL A 23 -16.57 -10.84 48.85
C VAL A 23 -17.24 -12.21 48.74
N GLY A 24 -16.52 -13.22 48.24
CA GLY A 24 -17.03 -14.60 48.16
C GLY A 24 -17.44 -15.16 49.53
N LYS A 25 -16.63 -14.95 50.56
CA LYS A 25 -16.95 -15.33 51.95
C LYS A 25 -18.19 -14.59 52.48
N ALA A 26 -18.32 -13.30 52.17
CA ALA A 26 -19.49 -12.51 52.58
C ALA A 26 -20.78 -13.02 51.92
N ILE A 27 -20.72 -13.47 50.67
CA ILE A 27 -21.85 -14.08 49.96
C ILE A 27 -22.25 -15.40 50.63
N LEU A 28 -21.28 -16.27 50.93
CA LEU A 28 -21.52 -17.59 51.53
C LEU A 28 -22.04 -17.50 52.98
N THR A 29 -21.45 -16.61 53.78
CA THR A 29 -21.76 -16.52 55.23
C THR A 29 -22.85 -15.50 55.56
N SER A 30 -23.26 -14.66 54.60
CA SER A 30 -24.15 -13.51 54.82
C SER A 30 -23.63 -12.50 55.86
N ASN A 31 -22.33 -12.52 56.15
CA ASN A 31 -21.63 -11.62 57.08
C ASN A 31 -20.75 -10.61 56.30
N ILE A 32 -21.01 -9.32 56.47
CA ILE A 32 -20.32 -8.23 55.77
C ILE A 32 -19.21 -7.61 56.62
N ASP A 33 -19.17 -7.86 57.92
CA ASP A 33 -18.20 -7.24 58.83
C ASP A 33 -16.76 -7.64 58.46
N ASP A 34 -16.55 -8.91 58.12
CA ASP A 34 -15.27 -9.45 57.63
C ASP A 34 -14.81 -8.75 56.34
N LEU A 35 -15.74 -8.46 55.41
CA LEU A 35 -15.43 -7.76 54.17
C LEU A 35 -14.96 -6.33 54.44
N ASN A 36 -15.60 -5.64 55.38
CA ASN A 36 -15.24 -4.27 55.74
C ASN A 36 -13.83 -4.20 56.37
N LEU A 37 -13.49 -5.15 57.24
CA LEU A 37 -12.17 -5.26 57.85
C LEU A 37 -11.09 -5.44 56.78
N VAL A 38 -11.26 -6.42 55.89
CA VAL A 38 -10.30 -6.69 54.81
C VAL A 38 -10.07 -5.46 53.92
N ILE A 39 -11.13 -4.78 53.53
CA ILE A 39 -11.04 -3.59 52.68
C ILE A 39 -10.27 -2.44 53.37
N GLN A 40 -10.41 -2.29 54.69
CA GLN A 40 -9.71 -1.26 55.47
C GLN A 40 -8.23 -1.59 55.70
N GLU A 41 -7.89 -2.87 55.82
CA GLU A 41 -6.50 -3.32 56.06
C GLU A 41 -5.60 -3.22 54.83
N ILE A 42 -6.16 -3.24 53.62
CA ILE A 42 -5.37 -3.19 52.38
C ILE A 42 -4.71 -1.82 52.18
N GLN A 43 -3.38 -1.83 52.15
CA GLN A 43 -2.53 -0.65 51.97
C GLN A 43 -2.33 -0.31 50.49
N VAL A 44 -3.36 0.27 49.87
CA VAL A 44 -3.31 0.76 48.47
C VAL A 44 -3.94 2.13 48.33
N GLN A 45 -3.65 2.79 47.20
CA GLN A 45 -4.26 4.07 46.83
C GLN A 45 -5.80 3.94 46.76
N PRO A 46 -6.58 4.97 47.16
CA PRO A 46 -8.06 4.90 47.18
C PRO A 46 -8.69 4.48 45.85
N SER A 47 -8.13 4.93 44.73
CA SER A 47 -8.63 4.56 43.40
C SER A 47 -8.37 3.09 43.06
N ALA A 48 -7.19 2.55 43.42
CA ALA A 48 -6.88 1.13 43.26
C ALA A 48 -7.77 0.25 44.15
N ARG A 49 -8.00 0.67 45.40
CA ARG A 49 -8.96 0.01 46.31
C ARG A 49 -10.35 -0.07 45.69
N SER A 50 -10.82 1.05 45.13
CA SER A 50 -12.11 1.11 44.43
C SER A 50 -12.16 0.17 43.22
N CYS A 51 -11.09 0.08 42.42
CA CYS A 51 -10.99 -0.88 41.33
C CYS A 51 -11.16 -2.32 41.82
N TYR A 52 -10.42 -2.73 42.87
CA TYR A 52 -10.43 -4.10 43.35
C TYR A 52 -11.79 -4.51 43.91
N VAL A 53 -12.45 -3.62 44.65
CA VAL A 53 -13.81 -3.86 45.16
C VAL A 53 -14.79 -4.03 44.01
N LEU A 54 -14.75 -3.18 42.99
CA LEU A 54 -15.65 -3.28 41.83
C LEU A 54 -15.39 -4.53 41.00
N LEU A 55 -14.13 -4.88 40.75
CA LEU A 55 -13.76 -6.12 40.04
C LEU A 55 -14.23 -7.36 40.81
N ALA A 56 -14.04 -7.38 42.13
CA ALA A 56 -14.49 -8.48 42.99
C ALA A 56 -16.02 -8.60 43.00
N LEU A 57 -16.75 -7.48 43.09
CA LEU A 57 -18.22 -7.49 43.01
C LEU A 57 -18.70 -8.03 41.66
N PHE A 58 -18.14 -7.56 40.55
CA PHE A 58 -18.50 -8.09 39.24
C PHE A 58 -18.17 -9.59 39.14
N ARG A 59 -16.98 -9.99 39.59
CA ARG A 59 -16.53 -11.38 39.52
C ARG A 59 -17.41 -12.31 40.33
N GLU A 60 -17.71 -11.99 41.58
CA GLU A 60 -18.45 -12.89 42.46
C GLU A 60 -19.97 -12.82 42.26
N ILE A 61 -20.51 -11.68 41.81
CA ILE A 61 -21.95 -11.43 41.75
C ILE A 61 -22.43 -11.46 40.31
N THR A 62 -21.91 -10.58 39.45
CA THR A 62 -22.44 -10.44 38.09
C THR A 62 -22.16 -11.68 37.24
N THR A 63 -21.01 -12.35 37.42
CA THR A 63 -20.77 -13.60 36.68
C THR A 63 -21.70 -14.74 37.10
N SER A 64 -22.30 -14.68 38.30
CA SER A 64 -23.25 -15.70 38.76
C SER A 64 -24.50 -15.82 37.87
N PHE A 65 -24.92 -14.70 37.25
CA PHE A 65 -26.04 -14.66 36.30
C PHE A 65 -25.76 -15.42 34.99
N SER A 66 -24.51 -15.84 34.75
CA SER A 66 -24.15 -16.68 33.61
C SER A 66 -24.27 -18.18 33.90
N HIS A 67 -24.47 -18.58 35.17
CA HIS A 67 -24.62 -19.97 35.56
C HIS A 67 -25.99 -20.53 35.14
N VAL A 68 -26.00 -21.83 34.79
CA VAL A 68 -27.23 -22.53 34.37
C VAL A 68 -28.01 -23.07 35.57
N ASN A 69 -27.34 -23.34 36.70
CA ASN A 69 -27.98 -23.94 37.86
C ASN A 69 -28.57 -22.86 38.77
N LYS A 70 -29.84 -23.05 39.15
CA LYS A 70 -30.54 -22.14 40.09
C LYS A 70 -29.98 -22.19 41.52
N GLU A 71 -29.24 -23.23 41.89
CA GLU A 71 -28.59 -23.33 43.20
C GLU A 71 -27.38 -22.39 43.33
N ASP A 72 -26.85 -21.90 42.20
CA ASP A 72 -25.76 -20.91 42.16
C ASP A 72 -26.29 -19.47 42.22
N GLU A 73 -27.62 -19.25 42.28
CA GLU A 73 -28.21 -17.92 42.43
C GLU A 73 -27.99 -17.35 43.83
N ILE A 74 -27.49 -16.12 43.90
CA ILE A 74 -27.23 -15.44 45.16
C ILE A 74 -28.55 -15.05 45.82
N PRO A 75 -28.78 -15.39 47.11
CA PRO A 75 -30.03 -15.07 47.78
C PRO A 75 -30.31 -13.56 47.82
N ALA A 76 -31.55 -13.15 47.51
CA ALA A 76 -31.95 -11.74 47.47
C ALA A 76 -31.66 -10.97 48.78
N ARG A 77 -31.75 -11.65 49.93
CA ARG A 77 -31.39 -11.08 51.24
C ARG A 77 -29.92 -10.64 51.32
N VAL A 78 -29.02 -11.41 50.69
CA VAL A 78 -27.58 -11.10 50.65
C VAL A 78 -27.32 -9.91 49.74
N LEU A 79 -27.95 -9.87 48.56
CA LEU A 79 -27.86 -8.75 47.63
C LEU A 79 -28.34 -7.43 48.27
N GLU A 80 -29.45 -7.44 49.01
CA GLU A 80 -29.94 -6.26 49.73
C GLU A 80 -28.98 -5.80 50.85
N LYS A 81 -28.38 -6.73 51.60
CA LYS A 81 -27.34 -6.37 52.58
C LYS A 81 -26.11 -5.76 51.91
N LEU A 82 -25.65 -6.33 50.79
CA LEU A 82 -24.52 -5.80 50.01
C LEU A 82 -24.82 -4.41 49.43
N LYS A 83 -26.04 -4.18 48.96
CA LYS A 83 -26.52 -2.88 48.50
C LYS A 83 -26.47 -1.83 49.62
N GLN A 84 -26.93 -2.17 50.82
CA GLN A 84 -26.84 -1.30 52.00
C GLN A 84 -25.38 -1.02 52.37
N TYR A 85 -24.52 -2.05 52.34
CA TYR A 85 -23.09 -1.89 52.59
C TYR A 85 -22.43 -0.94 51.60
N ILE A 86 -22.61 -1.16 50.29
CA ILE A 86 -22.07 -0.32 49.22
C ILE A 86 -22.51 1.14 49.38
N ALA A 87 -23.77 1.38 49.75
CA ALA A 87 -24.27 2.72 50.04
C ALA A 87 -23.51 3.39 51.20
N GLY A 88 -23.13 2.61 52.22
CA GLY A 88 -22.38 3.06 53.41
C GLY A 88 -20.87 3.28 53.21
N ILE A 89 -20.26 2.83 52.11
CA ILE A 89 -18.81 2.99 51.88
C ILE A 89 -18.47 4.47 51.68
N GLN A 90 -17.75 5.09 52.62
CA GLN A 90 -17.48 6.54 52.59
C GLN A 90 -16.50 6.96 51.49
N TYR A 91 -15.45 6.16 51.24
CA TYR A 91 -14.41 6.51 50.26
C TYR A 91 -14.84 6.28 48.80
N LEU A 92 -15.93 5.55 48.57
CA LEU A 92 -16.41 5.22 47.23
C LEU A 92 -17.31 6.35 46.70
N PRO A 93 -16.97 7.01 45.57
CA PRO A 93 -17.80 8.05 44.98
C PRO A 93 -19.21 7.54 44.61
N ASN A 94 -20.21 8.43 44.65
CA ASN A 94 -21.60 8.10 44.32
C ASN A 94 -21.77 7.48 42.92
N GLU A 95 -20.96 7.90 41.94
CA GLU A 95 -20.97 7.32 40.60
C GLU A 95 -20.52 5.85 40.60
N LEU A 96 -19.48 5.51 41.37
CA LEU A 96 -19.02 4.12 41.53
C LEU A 96 -19.99 3.27 42.35
N LYS A 97 -20.71 3.87 43.31
CA LYS A 97 -21.80 3.20 44.04
C LYS A 97 -22.95 2.80 43.11
N ARG A 98 -23.31 3.65 42.14
CA ARG A 98 -24.32 3.30 41.13
C ARG A 98 -23.85 2.13 40.27
N LEU A 99 -22.62 2.19 39.77
CA LEU A 99 -22.03 1.10 38.99
C LEU A 99 -22.00 -0.23 39.78
N ALA A 100 -21.62 -0.19 41.06
CA ALA A 100 -21.67 -1.34 41.94
C ALA A 100 -23.11 -1.88 42.11
N GLY A 101 -24.11 -0.99 42.19
CA GLY A 101 -25.52 -1.38 42.18
C GLY A 101 -25.98 -2.04 40.88
N ASP A 102 -25.48 -1.58 39.74
CA ASP A 102 -25.75 -2.19 38.43
C ASP A 102 -25.19 -3.63 38.39
N PHE A 103 -24.00 -3.88 38.96
CA PHE A 103 -23.43 -5.22 39.07
C PHE A 103 -24.32 -6.20 39.86
N LEU A 104 -24.98 -5.72 40.92
CA LEU A 104 -25.89 -6.54 41.73
C LEU A 104 -27.16 -6.96 40.99
N THR A 105 -27.51 -6.23 39.92
CA THR A 105 -28.76 -6.40 39.15
C THR A 105 -28.47 -6.80 37.71
N ASN A 106 -27.25 -7.26 37.40
CA ASN A 106 -26.82 -7.61 36.05
C ASN A 106 -27.15 -6.51 35.02
N PHE A 107 -26.98 -5.23 35.37
CA PHE A 107 -27.29 -4.09 34.49
C PHE A 107 -28.74 -4.02 33.98
N GLU A 108 -29.70 -4.63 34.68
CA GLU A 108 -31.12 -4.51 34.35
C GLU A 108 -31.60 -3.05 34.43
N ASN A 109 -31.15 -2.31 35.46
CA ASN A 109 -31.57 -0.92 35.68
C ASN A 109 -31.09 0.05 34.60
N THR A 110 -29.95 -0.24 33.96
CA THR A 110 -29.37 0.57 32.88
C THR A 110 -29.80 0.13 31.49
N ASN A 111 -30.54 -0.99 31.37
CA ASN A 111 -30.94 -1.61 30.10
C ASN A 111 -29.77 -1.85 29.12
N SER A 112 -28.56 -2.09 29.64
CA SER A 112 -27.40 -2.35 28.80
C SER A 112 -27.49 -3.72 28.14
N GLN A 113 -27.64 -3.75 26.82
CA GLN A 113 -27.61 -5.01 26.06
C GLN A 113 -26.18 -5.54 25.84
N LEU A 114 -25.17 -4.70 26.09
CA LEU A 114 -23.77 -5.03 25.86
C LEU A 114 -23.12 -5.72 27.07
N LEU A 115 -23.44 -5.26 28.30
CA LEU A 115 -22.76 -5.68 29.53
C LEU A 115 -23.50 -6.77 30.32
N GLN A 116 -24.74 -7.08 29.94
CA GLN A 116 -25.55 -8.14 30.55
C GLN A 116 -24.96 -9.52 30.30
N LEU A 117 -24.84 -10.33 31.36
CA LEU A 117 -24.47 -11.72 31.26
C LEU A 117 -25.70 -12.63 31.19
N SER A 118 -25.64 -13.67 30.36
CA SER A 118 -26.70 -14.69 30.28
C SER A 118 -26.16 -16.10 30.07
N PRO A 119 -26.92 -17.16 30.46
CA PRO A 119 -26.44 -18.53 30.38
C PRO A 119 -26.15 -19.03 28.95
N ARG A 120 -26.75 -18.41 27.91
CA ARG A 120 -26.63 -18.84 26.50
C ARG A 120 -25.53 -18.12 25.71
N GLN A 121 -24.81 -17.18 26.32
CA GLN A 121 -23.73 -16.45 25.65
C GLN A 121 -22.54 -17.34 25.32
N SER A 122 -21.89 -17.05 24.19
CA SER A 122 -20.65 -17.73 23.81
C SER A 122 -19.52 -17.38 24.77
N GLY A 123 -18.53 -18.27 24.92
CA GLY A 123 -17.33 -17.97 25.71
C GLY A 123 -16.54 -16.76 25.18
N ASN A 124 -16.66 -16.42 23.90
CA ASN A 124 -16.03 -15.24 23.32
C ASN A 124 -16.74 -13.95 23.76
N ASP A 125 -18.08 -13.96 23.77
CA ASP A 125 -18.86 -12.81 24.25
C ASP A 125 -18.61 -12.56 25.73
N ARG A 126 -18.56 -13.61 26.56
CA ARG A 126 -18.25 -13.49 27.99
C ARG A 126 -16.89 -12.83 28.23
N ARG A 127 -15.84 -13.27 27.52
CA ARG A 127 -14.50 -12.67 27.59
C ARG A 127 -14.48 -11.21 27.16
N LEU A 128 -15.23 -10.88 26.11
CA LEU A 128 -15.37 -9.50 25.67
C LEU A 128 -16.05 -8.65 26.75
N ILE A 129 -17.09 -9.15 27.41
CA ILE A 129 -17.77 -8.46 28.52
C ILE A 129 -16.80 -8.24 29.69
N GLU A 130 -16.04 -9.26 30.09
CA GLU A 130 -15.03 -9.11 31.16
C GLU A 130 -14.00 -8.03 30.83
N LEU A 131 -13.54 -7.95 29.57
CA LEU A 131 -12.62 -6.92 29.11
C LEU A 131 -13.26 -5.53 29.13
N LEU A 132 -14.51 -5.40 28.64
CA LEU A 132 -15.28 -4.15 28.67
C LEU A 132 -15.49 -3.66 30.11
N ILE A 133 -15.79 -4.58 31.03
CA ILE A 133 -15.98 -4.27 32.45
C ILE A 133 -14.67 -3.86 33.12
N HIS A 134 -13.58 -4.56 32.84
CA HIS A 134 -12.28 -4.17 33.35
C HIS A 134 -11.92 -2.75 32.93
N PHE A 135 -12.07 -2.45 31.63
CA PHE A 135 -11.84 -1.13 31.08
C PHE A 135 -12.76 -0.09 31.74
N LEU A 136 -14.07 -0.37 31.82
CA LEU A 136 -15.07 0.51 32.44
C LEU A 136 -14.68 0.88 33.87
N ILE A 137 -14.34 -0.12 34.69
CA ILE A 137 -13.94 0.09 36.09
C ILE A 137 -12.68 0.95 36.17
N VAL A 138 -11.64 0.62 35.39
CA VAL A 138 -10.39 1.40 35.39
C VAL A 138 -10.65 2.85 35.00
N MET A 139 -11.41 3.10 33.94
CA MET A 139 -11.73 4.46 33.50
C MET A 139 -12.53 5.25 34.56
N LYS A 140 -13.52 4.63 35.21
CA LYS A 140 -14.36 5.29 36.22
C LYS A 140 -13.60 5.55 37.52
N CYS A 141 -12.78 4.61 37.98
CA CYS A 141 -11.96 4.76 39.18
C CYS A 141 -10.83 5.78 39.00
N LEU A 142 -10.31 5.91 37.77
CA LEU A 142 -9.19 6.79 37.44
C LEU A 142 -9.60 8.05 36.67
N ARG A 143 -10.84 8.53 36.91
CA ARG A 143 -11.43 9.69 36.20
C ARG A 143 -10.56 10.96 36.17
N GLN A 144 -9.72 11.15 37.18
CA GLN A 144 -8.85 12.34 37.26
C GLN A 144 -7.60 12.23 36.37
N ASN A 145 -7.32 11.05 35.80
CA ASN A 145 -6.16 10.81 34.97
C ASN A 145 -6.33 11.40 33.57
N ARG A 146 -5.57 12.45 33.26
CA ARG A 146 -5.63 13.17 31.99
C ARG A 146 -5.23 12.33 30.78
N LEU A 147 -4.30 11.37 30.95
CA LEU A 147 -3.91 10.45 29.87
C LEU A 147 -5.04 9.49 29.48
N LEU A 148 -6.00 9.23 30.37
CA LEU A 148 -7.17 8.40 30.05
C LEU A 148 -8.31 9.19 29.44
N GLN A 149 -8.24 10.53 29.45
CA GLN A 149 -9.35 11.40 29.05
C GLN A 149 -9.84 11.15 27.61
N PRO A 150 -8.99 10.95 26.59
CA PRO A 150 -9.49 10.63 25.25
C PRO A 150 -10.27 9.31 25.18
N LEU A 151 -9.81 8.28 25.87
CA LEU A 151 -10.50 6.98 25.95
C LEU A 151 -11.82 7.11 26.74
N MET A 152 -11.82 7.88 27.83
CA MET A 152 -13.04 8.19 28.59
C MET A 152 -14.05 8.99 27.76
N ASN A 153 -13.57 9.93 26.94
CA ASN A 153 -14.44 10.72 26.07
C ASN A 153 -15.06 9.84 24.99
N LEU A 154 -14.32 8.88 24.41
CA LEU A 154 -14.91 7.91 23.49
C LEU A 154 -15.98 7.03 24.15
N ALA A 155 -15.73 6.57 25.39
CA ALA A 155 -16.64 5.67 26.09
C ALA A 155 -17.86 6.37 26.72
N PHE A 156 -17.73 7.59 27.22
CA PHE A 156 -18.76 8.24 28.04
C PHE A 156 -19.22 9.60 27.52
N ASN A 157 -18.44 10.27 26.66
CA ASN A 157 -18.74 11.62 26.15
C ASN A 157 -18.53 11.69 24.62
N SER A 158 -19.03 10.68 23.90
CA SER A 158 -18.69 10.45 22.49
C SER A 158 -18.98 11.64 21.56
N ALA A 159 -19.94 12.50 21.91
CA ALA A 159 -20.20 13.74 21.19
C ALA A 159 -18.97 14.68 21.08
N LEU A 160 -18.10 14.70 22.10
CA LEU A 160 -16.87 15.51 22.10
C LEU A 160 -15.83 14.98 21.10
N MET A 161 -15.92 13.71 20.71
CA MET A 161 -14.94 13.03 19.87
C MET A 161 -15.30 13.04 18.38
N ARG A 162 -16.42 13.65 17.98
CA ARG A 162 -16.91 13.65 16.59
C ARG A 162 -15.89 14.20 15.58
N ASN A 163 -15.14 15.22 15.99
CA ASN A 163 -14.12 15.88 15.18
C ASN A 163 -12.70 15.62 15.70
N ALA A 164 -12.51 14.59 16.52
CA ALA A 164 -11.22 14.24 17.08
C ALA A 164 -10.34 13.48 16.07
N PHE A 165 -9.03 13.64 16.17
CA PHE A 165 -8.08 12.74 15.52
C PHE A 165 -7.94 11.46 16.36
N ILE A 166 -8.71 10.43 16.01
CA ILE A 166 -8.74 9.17 16.76
C ILE A 166 -7.35 8.51 16.72
N PRO A 167 -6.87 7.95 17.85
CA PRO A 167 -5.58 7.28 17.91
C PRO A 167 -5.47 6.11 16.94
N THR A 168 -4.24 5.77 16.55
CA THR A 168 -3.89 4.65 15.66
C THR A 168 -4.49 4.73 14.25
N MET A 169 -5.14 5.84 13.90
CA MET A 169 -5.65 6.12 12.56
C MET A 169 -4.52 6.58 11.61
N PRO A 170 -4.61 6.22 10.32
CA PRO A 170 -3.70 6.69 9.27
C PRO A 170 -3.55 8.22 9.18
N HIS A 171 -2.33 8.60 8.80
CA HIS A 171 -1.80 9.91 8.45
C HIS A 171 -1.91 10.38 7.01
N ASP A 172 -2.04 11.67 6.71
CA ASP A 172 -1.47 12.23 5.46
C ASP A 172 -0.01 12.64 5.73
N ASP A 173 0.96 11.87 5.23
CA ASP A 173 2.41 12.15 5.38
C ASP A 173 2.92 13.21 4.37
N GLY A 174 2.02 13.73 3.51
CA GLY A 174 2.36 14.61 2.41
C GLY A 174 3.10 15.89 2.83
N PRO A 175 2.65 16.68 3.82
CA PRO A 175 3.32 17.92 4.22
C PRO A 175 4.76 17.71 4.74
N GLU A 176 5.01 16.65 5.51
CA GLU A 176 6.34 16.28 5.99
C GLU A 176 7.25 15.87 4.83
N LEU A 177 6.72 15.07 3.89
CA LEU A 177 7.40 14.72 2.65
C LEU A 177 7.71 15.96 1.79
N MET A 178 6.83 16.97 1.82
CA MET A 178 7.03 18.22 1.10
C MET A 178 8.20 19.04 1.68
N GLN A 179 8.35 19.07 3.01
CA GLN A 179 9.46 19.75 3.67
C GLN A 179 10.80 19.00 3.54
N ALA A 180 10.77 17.67 3.54
CA ALA A 180 11.98 16.84 3.48
C ALA A 180 12.57 16.69 2.07
N ASN A 181 11.78 16.95 1.02
CA ASN A 181 12.22 16.82 -0.37
C ASN A 181 12.62 18.17 -0.98
N ILE A 182 13.72 18.17 -1.75
CA ILE A 182 14.20 19.33 -2.49
C ILE A 182 13.35 19.51 -3.75
N GLY A 183 12.62 20.62 -3.84
CA GLY A 183 11.76 20.94 -4.99
C GLY A 183 10.58 21.84 -4.61
N ARG A 184 9.81 22.26 -5.62
CA ARG A 184 8.54 22.98 -5.42
C ARG A 184 7.39 22.03 -5.69
N TRP A 185 6.41 22.06 -4.81
CA TRP A 185 5.27 21.14 -4.86
C TRP A 185 4.03 21.82 -5.42
N TYR A 186 3.25 21.04 -6.15
CA TYR A 186 2.05 21.48 -6.85
C TYR A 186 0.91 20.47 -6.67
N GLU A 187 -0.31 20.96 -6.86
CA GLU A 187 -1.55 20.19 -6.81
C GLU A 187 -2.23 20.20 -8.17
N CYS A 188 -2.64 19.01 -8.62
CA CYS A 188 -3.49 18.89 -9.79
C CYS A 188 -4.92 19.41 -9.49
N PRO A 189 -5.78 19.61 -10.52
CA PRO A 189 -7.16 20.06 -10.36
C PRO A 189 -8.03 19.17 -9.43
N SER A 190 -7.73 17.87 -9.35
CA SER A 190 -8.41 16.94 -8.43
C SER A 190 -7.76 16.85 -7.05
N GLY A 191 -6.80 17.73 -6.77
CA GLY A 191 -6.13 17.84 -5.49
C GLY A 191 -4.91 16.96 -5.32
N HIS A 192 -4.55 16.01 -6.17
CA HIS A 192 -3.34 15.19 -5.93
C HIS A 192 -2.03 16.00 -5.92
N ARG A 193 -1.16 15.76 -4.93
CA ARG A 193 0.13 16.45 -4.78
C ARG A 193 1.19 15.83 -5.69
N TYR A 194 2.07 16.66 -6.25
CA TYR A 194 3.24 16.24 -7.01
C TYR A 194 4.39 17.23 -6.81
N VAL A 195 5.63 16.77 -6.99
CA VAL A 195 6.84 17.58 -6.79
C VAL A 195 7.58 17.81 -8.09
N ILE A 196 8.12 19.01 -8.26
CA ILE A 196 9.08 19.36 -9.30
C ILE A 196 10.41 19.64 -8.60
N THR A 197 11.39 18.77 -8.81
CA THR A 197 12.63 18.75 -8.02
C THR A 197 13.66 19.77 -8.50
N GLU A 198 14.29 19.55 -9.66
CA GLU A 198 15.56 20.19 -10.07
C GLU A 198 15.61 21.71 -9.86
N CYS A 199 14.69 22.46 -10.50
CA CYS A 199 14.63 23.91 -10.41
C CYS A 199 13.35 24.43 -9.74
N GLY A 200 12.47 23.53 -9.29
CA GLY A 200 11.14 23.87 -8.76
C GLY A 200 10.14 24.43 -9.78
N ASN A 201 10.60 24.97 -10.91
CA ASN A 201 9.73 25.55 -11.92
C ASN A 201 9.14 24.50 -12.88
N PRO A 202 7.89 24.68 -13.32
CA PRO A 202 7.22 23.75 -14.22
C PRO A 202 7.82 23.83 -15.63
N ASN A 203 8.88 23.07 -15.88
CA ASN A 203 9.58 23.00 -17.17
C ASN A 203 9.26 21.73 -17.96
N GLN A 204 8.53 20.79 -17.35
CA GLN A 204 8.00 19.59 -17.99
C GLN A 204 6.53 19.40 -17.65
N SER A 205 5.71 19.02 -18.63
CA SER A 205 4.30 18.68 -18.44
C SER A 205 4.12 17.18 -18.31
N TYR A 206 3.24 16.75 -17.41
CA TYR A 206 2.91 15.36 -17.10
C TYR A 206 1.40 15.19 -16.91
N ARG A 207 0.93 13.95 -16.79
CA ARG A 207 -0.43 13.64 -16.34
C ARG A 207 -0.41 13.22 -14.88
N CYS A 208 -1.31 13.78 -14.08
CA CYS A 208 -1.49 13.43 -12.69
C CYS A 208 -1.62 11.91 -12.57
N PRO A 209 -0.82 11.25 -11.72
CA PRO A 209 -0.88 9.80 -11.55
C PRO A 209 -2.28 9.31 -11.24
N ILE A 210 -3.02 10.08 -10.44
CA ILE A 210 -4.23 9.63 -9.78
C ILE A 210 -5.49 9.97 -10.57
N CYS A 211 -5.68 11.23 -10.99
CA CYS A 211 -6.88 11.65 -11.73
C CYS A 211 -6.67 11.92 -13.23
N ASN A 212 -5.45 11.72 -13.74
CA ASN A 212 -5.10 11.95 -15.14
C ASN A 212 -5.27 13.41 -15.64
N ALA A 213 -5.47 14.38 -14.75
CA ALA A 213 -5.44 15.79 -15.10
C ALA A 213 -4.03 16.24 -15.52
N ASP A 214 -3.89 17.25 -16.36
CA ASP A 214 -2.58 17.82 -16.71
C ASP A 214 -1.88 18.39 -15.47
N ILE A 215 -0.58 18.14 -15.31
CA ILE A 215 0.27 18.62 -14.22
C ILE A 215 1.62 19.11 -14.75
N GLY A 216 2.34 19.93 -13.98
CA GLY A 216 3.63 20.50 -14.43
C GLY A 216 3.43 21.68 -15.38
N GLY A 217 4.24 21.82 -16.43
CA GLY A 217 4.15 22.92 -17.40
C GLY A 217 5.41 23.12 -18.24
N GLN A 218 5.43 24.09 -19.16
CA GLN A 218 6.63 24.48 -19.95
C GLN A 218 6.95 25.96 -19.74
N GLY A 219 7.50 26.29 -18.57
CA GLY A 219 7.69 27.65 -18.06
C GLY A 219 6.46 28.22 -17.34
N ILE A 220 5.25 27.74 -17.66
CA ILE A 220 3.98 28.14 -17.05
C ILE A 220 3.27 26.90 -16.50
N LEU A 221 2.78 26.98 -15.26
CA LEU A 221 2.06 25.90 -14.60
C LEU A 221 0.76 25.55 -15.34
N ALA A 222 0.48 24.27 -15.53
CA ALA A 222 -0.69 23.74 -16.24
C ALA A 222 -2.01 24.29 -15.67
N ALA A 223 -3.00 24.52 -16.53
CA ALA A 223 -4.26 25.16 -16.14
C ALA A 223 -4.95 24.43 -14.96
N ASN A 224 -5.49 25.20 -14.02
CA ASN A 224 -6.12 24.72 -12.78
C ASN A 224 -5.22 23.92 -11.83
N ASN A 225 -3.93 23.80 -12.13
CA ASN A 225 -2.94 23.39 -11.14
C ASN A 225 -2.62 24.59 -10.28
N ARG A 226 -2.23 24.31 -9.05
CA ARG A 226 -1.87 25.33 -8.08
C ARG A 226 -0.66 24.88 -7.31
N ASP A 227 0.00 25.81 -6.65
CA ASP A 227 0.99 25.43 -5.64
C ASP A 227 0.32 24.47 -4.65
N ALA A 228 1.01 23.38 -4.34
CA ALA A 228 0.47 22.37 -3.46
C ALA A 228 0.23 23.00 -2.10
N SER A 229 -0.97 22.79 -1.58
CA SER A 229 -1.27 23.23 -0.25
C SER A 229 -0.46 22.38 0.72
N MET A 230 0.32 23.06 1.57
CA MET A 230 0.91 22.46 2.77
C MET A 230 -0.18 22.06 3.79
N GLN A 231 -1.47 22.30 3.49
CA GLN A 231 -2.58 21.88 4.35
C GLN A 231 -2.73 20.37 4.33
N ASP A 232 -2.37 19.77 5.43
CA ASP A 232 -2.56 18.36 5.74
C ASP A 232 -4.04 17.90 5.58
N ARG A 233 -4.24 16.80 4.86
CA ARG A 233 -5.55 16.22 4.51
C ARG A 233 -6.00 15.08 5.40
N SER A 234 -5.27 14.81 6.49
CA SER A 234 -5.69 13.79 7.45
C SER A 234 -7.12 14.05 7.93
N SER A 235 -7.95 13.01 7.89
CA SER A 235 -9.34 13.11 8.31
C SER A 235 -9.51 12.84 9.81
N THR A 236 -10.46 13.54 10.42
CA THR A 236 -10.94 13.28 11.78
C THR A 236 -11.90 12.09 11.81
N GLY A 237 -12.04 11.47 12.98
CA GLY A 237 -12.88 10.29 13.20
C GLY A 237 -12.13 8.97 13.05
N HIS A 238 -12.87 7.87 13.13
CA HIS A 238 -12.38 6.52 12.88
C HIS A 238 -12.49 6.25 11.38
N ILE A 239 -11.35 6.08 10.70
CA ILE A 239 -11.26 6.05 9.23
C ILE A 239 -10.89 4.68 8.67
N LEU A 240 -11.03 3.62 9.46
CA LEU A 240 -10.78 2.26 9.00
C LEU A 240 -12.07 1.70 8.39
N GLY A 241 -11.99 1.13 7.19
CA GLY A 241 -13.12 0.43 6.56
C GLY A 241 -13.45 -0.91 7.23
N HIS A 242 -14.25 -1.74 6.56
CA HIS A 242 -14.50 -3.12 6.99
C HIS A 242 -13.20 -3.93 7.06
N THR A 243 -13.12 -4.86 8.01
CA THR A 243 -11.96 -5.74 8.17
C THR A 243 -11.78 -6.59 6.91
N GLN A 244 -10.69 -6.39 6.16
CA GLN A 244 -10.38 -7.19 4.98
C GLN A 244 -9.56 -8.41 5.37
N ALA A 245 -9.95 -9.60 4.92
CA ALA A 245 -9.20 -10.86 5.17
C ALA A 245 -7.74 -10.83 4.65
N GLN A 246 -7.43 -9.91 3.73
CA GLN A 246 -6.09 -9.71 3.16
C GLN A 246 -5.20 -8.75 3.96
N GLN A 247 -5.76 -7.87 4.80
CA GLN A 247 -5.00 -6.98 5.71
C GLN A 247 -4.66 -7.75 6.98
N GLN A 248 -3.70 -8.66 6.90
CA GLN A 248 -3.47 -9.65 7.96
C GLN A 248 -2.70 -9.11 9.18
N ASN A 249 -2.03 -7.96 9.04
CA ASN A 249 -1.13 -7.39 10.05
C ASN A 249 -1.38 -5.89 10.26
N VAL A 250 -1.37 -5.46 11.51
CA VAL A 250 -1.34 -4.04 11.88
C VAL A 250 0.01 -3.44 11.48
N THR A 251 0.00 -2.44 10.61
CA THR A 251 1.21 -1.69 10.25
C THR A 251 1.60 -0.73 11.37
N SER A 252 2.90 -0.48 11.55
CA SER A 252 3.36 0.62 12.42
C SER A 252 2.77 1.94 11.94
N VAL A 253 2.25 2.72 12.87
CA VAL A 253 1.74 4.07 12.62
C VAL A 253 2.56 5.03 13.45
N ARG A 254 3.18 6.03 12.81
CA ARG A 254 4.07 6.99 13.49
C ARG A 254 5.16 6.26 14.29
N ASN A 255 5.28 6.57 15.58
CA ASN A 255 6.26 5.98 16.51
C ASN A 255 5.79 4.66 17.14
N LEU A 256 4.58 4.20 16.83
CA LEU A 256 4.02 3.00 17.42
C LEU A 256 4.58 1.75 16.73
N THR A 257 5.13 0.83 17.52
CA THR A 257 5.40 -0.53 17.05
C THR A 257 4.07 -1.21 16.63
N PRO A 258 4.10 -2.24 15.76
CA PRO A 258 2.89 -2.99 15.39
C PRO A 258 2.10 -3.50 16.60
N LEU A 259 2.77 -4.05 17.61
CA LEU A 259 2.12 -4.54 18.84
C LEU A 259 1.50 -3.40 19.64
N SER A 260 2.26 -2.33 19.87
CA SER A 260 1.78 -1.15 20.58
C SER A 260 0.57 -0.52 19.91
N CYS A 261 0.61 -0.44 18.57
CA CYS A 261 -0.51 0.03 17.76
C CYS A 261 -1.71 -0.90 17.90
N GLY A 262 -1.52 -2.23 17.83
CA GLY A 262 -2.59 -3.21 18.02
C GLY A 262 -3.26 -3.12 19.39
N VAL A 263 -2.49 -3.02 20.47
CA VAL A 263 -3.02 -2.88 21.84
C VAL A 263 -3.77 -1.56 22.03
N LEU A 264 -3.19 -0.44 21.59
CA LEU A 264 -3.83 0.87 21.71
C LEU A 264 -5.10 0.98 20.86
N ARG A 265 -5.08 0.38 19.67
CA ARG A 265 -6.25 0.28 18.80
C ARG A 265 -7.33 -0.57 19.44
N CYS A 266 -6.97 -1.71 20.05
CA CYS A 266 -7.93 -2.53 20.78
C CYS A 266 -8.58 -1.74 21.94
N LEU A 267 -7.82 -0.97 22.72
CA LEU A 267 -8.37 -0.12 23.79
C LEU A 267 -9.30 0.98 23.24
N THR A 268 -8.98 1.53 22.08
CA THR A 268 -9.84 2.50 21.36
C THR A 268 -11.14 1.82 20.90
N HIS A 269 -11.01 0.62 20.32
CA HIS A 269 -12.00 -0.45 20.15
C HIS A 269 -13.01 -0.55 21.29
N VAL A 270 -12.49 -0.91 22.45
CA VAL A 270 -13.22 -1.16 23.70
C VAL A 270 -13.95 0.12 24.14
N ALA A 271 -13.27 1.27 24.08
CA ALA A 271 -13.85 2.56 24.42
C ALA A 271 -15.04 2.92 23.51
N MET A 272 -14.89 2.80 22.20
CA MET A 272 -15.95 3.08 21.23
C MET A 272 -17.15 2.13 21.39
N LEU A 273 -16.88 0.84 21.62
CA LEU A 273 -17.93 -0.16 21.84
C LEU A 273 -18.73 0.16 23.11
N LEU A 274 -18.08 0.50 24.22
CA LEU A 274 -18.76 1.00 25.42
C LEU A 274 -19.57 2.26 25.16
N GLY A 275 -19.06 3.16 24.31
CA GLY A 275 -19.77 4.38 23.92
C GLY A 275 -21.09 4.13 23.18
N THR A 276 -21.28 2.96 22.55
CA THR A 276 -22.54 2.59 21.90
C THR A 276 -23.69 2.39 22.89
N ASP A 277 -23.38 1.96 24.11
CA ASP A 277 -24.34 1.77 25.20
C ASP A 277 -24.91 3.12 25.70
N GLN A 278 -24.11 4.19 25.58
CA GLN A 278 -24.54 5.55 25.92
C GLN A 278 -25.31 6.20 24.76
N ASN A 279 -24.72 6.21 23.57
CA ASN A 279 -25.33 6.81 22.39
C ASN A 279 -24.69 6.26 21.09
N ILE A 280 -25.37 5.30 20.48
CA ILE A 280 -24.91 4.68 19.23
C ILE A 280 -24.79 5.68 18.07
N GLN A 281 -25.65 6.71 17.99
CA GLN A 281 -25.60 7.70 16.90
C GLN A 281 -24.34 8.57 16.94
N ASN A 282 -23.86 8.91 18.15
CA ASN A 282 -22.61 9.65 18.30
C ASN A 282 -21.40 8.83 17.83
N ILE A 283 -21.37 7.53 18.18
CA ILE A 283 -20.30 6.63 17.70
C ILE A 283 -20.40 6.43 16.19
N ALA A 284 -21.61 6.25 15.65
CA ALA A 284 -21.84 6.15 14.21
C ALA A 284 -21.31 7.39 13.46
N ALA A 285 -21.47 8.58 14.04
CA ALA A 285 -20.97 9.83 13.46
C ALA A 285 -19.44 9.99 13.51
N ILE A 286 -18.74 9.22 14.36
CA ILE A 286 -17.27 9.18 14.43
C ILE A 286 -16.71 8.27 13.31
N ILE A 287 -17.43 7.21 12.91
CA ILE A 287 -16.97 6.20 11.95
C ILE A 287 -17.13 6.66 10.50
N LYS A 288 -16.07 6.49 9.70
CA LYS A 288 -15.98 6.85 8.29
C LYS A 288 -15.26 5.73 7.52
N PRO A 289 -15.82 5.20 6.41
CA PRO A 289 -17.15 5.48 5.88
C PRO A 289 -18.26 5.02 6.83
N PRO A 290 -19.49 5.58 6.71
CA PRO A 290 -20.61 5.19 7.56
C PRO A 290 -20.95 3.70 7.37
N VAL A 291 -21.29 3.03 8.48
CA VAL A 291 -21.59 1.59 8.54
C VAL A 291 -23.02 1.35 9.01
N HIS A 292 -23.62 0.25 8.57
CA HIS A 292 -25.00 -0.11 8.94
C HIS A 292 -25.11 -0.60 10.40
N ASP A 293 -24.26 -1.54 10.80
CA ASP A 293 -24.26 -2.09 12.17
C ASP A 293 -22.96 -1.71 12.88
N VAL A 294 -23.04 -0.68 13.73
CA VAL A 294 -21.90 -0.12 14.48
C VAL A 294 -21.35 -1.11 15.51
N VAL A 295 -22.24 -1.83 16.20
CA VAL A 295 -21.84 -2.75 17.29
C VAL A 295 -21.11 -3.94 16.69
N GLN A 296 -21.67 -4.55 15.64
CA GLN A 296 -21.04 -5.67 14.96
C GLN A 296 -19.73 -5.26 14.30
N PHE A 297 -19.68 -4.09 13.65
CA PHE A 297 -18.45 -3.54 13.07
C PHE A 297 -17.33 -3.41 14.12
N LEU A 298 -17.62 -2.84 15.30
CA LEU A 298 -16.63 -2.69 16.36
C LEU A 298 -16.22 -4.04 16.97
N LYS A 299 -17.14 -5.00 17.11
CA LYS A 299 -16.81 -6.37 17.57
C LYS A 299 -15.86 -7.08 16.60
N GLU A 300 -16.09 -6.96 15.29
CA GLU A 300 -15.21 -7.54 14.26
C GLU A 300 -13.81 -6.93 14.29
N HIS A 301 -13.72 -5.60 14.44
CA HIS A 301 -12.44 -4.90 14.62
C HIS A 301 -11.72 -5.35 15.89
N LEU A 302 -12.42 -5.46 17.03
CA LEU A 302 -11.83 -5.96 18.27
C LEU A 302 -11.28 -7.37 18.15
N GLN A 303 -12.04 -8.28 17.52
CA GLN A 303 -11.57 -9.64 17.29
C GLN A 303 -10.36 -9.67 16.36
N HIS A 304 -10.34 -8.80 15.35
CA HIS A 304 -9.19 -8.64 14.47
C HIS A 304 -7.96 -8.11 15.23
N ASP A 305 -8.12 -7.11 16.09
CA ASP A 305 -7.05 -6.55 16.91
C ASP A 305 -6.45 -7.61 17.85
N ILE A 306 -7.30 -8.38 18.54
CA ILE A 306 -6.87 -9.49 19.42
C ILE A 306 -6.03 -10.52 18.65
N ARG A 307 -6.49 -10.94 17.46
CA ARG A 307 -5.74 -11.88 16.61
C ARG A 307 -4.41 -11.29 16.14
N CYS A 308 -4.35 -10.00 15.87
CA CYS A 308 -3.11 -9.32 15.50
C CYS A 308 -2.12 -9.29 16.67
N ILE A 309 -2.60 -9.03 17.89
CA ILE A 309 -1.79 -9.07 19.12
C ILE A 309 -1.28 -10.51 19.36
N ALA A 310 -2.15 -11.51 19.25
CA ALA A 310 -1.83 -12.92 19.39
C ALA A 310 -0.70 -13.33 18.43
N ARG A 311 -0.84 -13.00 17.13
CA ARG A 311 0.17 -13.27 16.11
C ARG A 311 1.50 -12.55 16.37
N SER A 312 1.43 -11.26 16.75
CA SER A 312 2.62 -10.44 16.99
C SER A 312 3.44 -10.96 18.17
N THR A 313 2.78 -11.53 19.18
CA THR A 313 3.41 -12.05 20.39
C THR A 313 3.70 -13.55 20.35
N GLY A 314 3.24 -14.27 19.32
CA GLY A 314 3.34 -15.72 19.24
C GLY A 314 2.44 -16.47 20.23
N ASN A 315 1.38 -15.82 20.68
CA ASN A 315 0.44 -16.29 21.70
C ASN A 315 -0.93 -16.64 21.08
N ASN A 316 -1.83 -17.24 21.86
CA ASN A 316 -3.22 -17.46 21.44
C ASN A 316 -4.12 -16.25 21.75
N ASP A 317 -5.38 -16.30 21.31
CA ASP A 317 -6.35 -15.21 21.52
C ASP A 317 -6.62 -14.97 23.03
N ASP A 318 -6.56 -16.01 23.88
CA ASP A 318 -6.80 -15.90 25.33
C ASP A 318 -5.66 -15.16 26.03
N GLU A 319 -4.42 -15.54 25.72
CA GLU A 319 -3.20 -14.87 26.17
C GLU A 319 -3.15 -13.42 25.64
N ALA A 320 -3.62 -13.16 24.42
CA ALA A 320 -3.72 -11.82 23.86
C ALA A 320 -4.74 -10.94 24.61
N VAL A 321 -5.88 -11.50 25.01
CA VAL A 321 -6.83 -10.80 25.91
C VAL A 321 -6.17 -10.55 27.27
N GLN A 322 -5.48 -11.54 27.84
CA GLN A 322 -4.79 -11.40 29.12
C GLN A 322 -3.72 -10.29 29.11
N ILE A 323 -3.03 -10.10 27.99
CA ILE A 323 -2.12 -8.97 27.76
C ILE A 323 -2.84 -7.63 27.92
N ILE A 324 -4.06 -7.49 27.40
CA ILE A 324 -4.83 -6.26 27.53
C ILE A 324 -5.25 -6.06 29.00
N HIS A 325 -5.61 -7.13 29.73
CA HIS A 325 -5.86 -7.07 31.17
C HIS A 325 -4.61 -6.63 31.95
N LEU A 326 -3.42 -7.12 31.58
CA LEU A 326 -2.15 -6.68 32.17
C LEU A 326 -1.86 -5.20 31.91
N VAL A 327 -2.20 -4.69 30.74
CA VAL A 327 -2.09 -3.25 30.43
C VAL A 327 -3.03 -2.42 31.31
N LEU A 328 -4.28 -2.86 31.47
CA LEU A 328 -5.25 -2.21 32.36
C LEU A 328 -4.79 -2.23 33.82
N ALA A 329 -4.19 -3.33 34.29
CA ALA A 329 -3.57 -3.41 35.60
C ALA A 329 -2.34 -2.49 35.73
N GLY A 330 -1.51 -2.41 34.69
CA GLY A 330 -0.39 -1.48 34.61
C GLY A 330 -0.81 -0.02 34.73
N ILE A 331 -1.98 0.35 34.19
CA ILE A 331 -2.56 1.69 34.35
C ILE A 331 -2.93 1.97 35.82
N VAL A 332 -3.53 0.99 36.51
CA VAL A 332 -3.88 1.10 37.95
C VAL A 332 -2.65 1.16 38.85
N ASN A 333 -1.56 0.49 38.48
CA ASN A 333 -0.34 0.46 39.28
C ASN A 333 0.55 1.70 39.09
N ASN A 334 0.47 2.39 37.94
CA ASN A 334 1.32 3.54 37.61
C ASN A 334 0.66 4.91 37.86
N LEU A 335 -0.13 5.05 38.94
CA LEU A 335 -0.90 6.27 39.25
C LEU A 335 -0.04 7.51 39.53
N GLY A 336 1.19 7.33 40.02
CA GLY A 336 2.06 8.43 40.46
C GLY A 336 2.92 9.08 39.36
N GLN A 337 2.98 8.53 38.14
CA GLN A 337 3.92 8.98 37.11
C GLN A 337 3.35 10.02 36.11
N GLN A 338 2.26 10.70 36.47
CA GLN A 338 1.60 11.70 35.59
C GLN A 338 2.36 13.02 35.43
N GLY A 339 3.43 13.24 36.22
CA GLY A 339 4.04 14.56 36.46
C GLY A 339 4.50 15.36 35.25
N GLY A 340 4.59 14.76 34.05
CA GLY A 340 4.96 15.44 32.81
C GLY A 340 3.80 15.81 31.86
N TYR A 341 2.57 15.35 32.11
CA TYR A 341 1.50 15.29 31.09
C TYR A 341 0.24 16.10 31.43
N LEU A 342 0.37 17.18 32.20
CA LEU A 342 -0.75 17.99 32.68
C LEU A 342 -1.50 18.77 31.57
N ASN A 343 -0.86 19.00 30.41
CA ASN A 343 -1.38 19.81 29.30
C ASN A 343 -1.93 18.99 28.12
N ILE A 344 -2.35 17.74 28.35
CA ILE A 344 -2.90 16.90 27.29
C ILE A 344 -4.32 17.35 26.92
N ASP A 345 -4.56 17.55 25.62
CA ASP A 345 -5.89 17.75 25.07
C ASP A 345 -6.68 16.42 25.08
N GLY A 346 -7.67 16.32 25.96
CA GLY A 346 -8.54 15.15 26.06
C GLY A 346 -9.45 14.91 24.86
N ASN A 347 -9.61 15.90 23.97
CA ASN A 347 -10.48 15.80 22.80
C ASN A 347 -9.70 15.52 21.51
N LEU A 348 -8.37 15.46 21.56
CA LEU A 348 -7.49 15.19 20.41
C LEU A 348 -7.85 16.06 19.19
N THR A 349 -8.01 17.36 19.42
CA THR A 349 -8.49 18.31 18.40
C THR A 349 -7.49 18.54 17.27
N THR A 350 -6.21 18.28 17.52
CA THR A 350 -5.13 18.43 16.53
C THR A 350 -4.29 17.16 16.40
N LYS A 351 -3.55 17.02 15.31
CA LYS A 351 -2.67 15.86 15.08
C LYS A 351 -1.52 15.82 16.06
N ASP A 352 -0.94 16.98 16.35
CA ASP A 352 0.12 17.10 17.35
C ASP A 352 -0.39 16.67 18.73
N SER A 353 -1.62 17.05 19.09
CA SER A 353 -2.22 16.59 20.33
C SER A 353 -2.43 15.08 20.39
N ARG A 354 -2.85 14.46 19.27
CA ARG A 354 -2.93 13.00 19.14
C ARG A 354 -1.55 12.35 19.26
N THR A 355 -0.56 12.83 18.52
CA THR A 355 0.80 12.25 18.55
C THR A 355 1.43 12.38 19.93
N ALA A 356 1.33 13.56 20.57
CA ALA A 356 1.80 13.77 21.93
C ALA A 356 1.07 12.88 22.95
N TRP A 357 -0.24 12.69 22.78
CA TRP A 357 -1.00 11.76 23.61
C TRP A 357 -0.58 10.31 23.39
N GLU A 358 -0.41 9.87 22.15
CA GLU A 358 0.05 8.51 21.82
C GLU A 358 1.43 8.25 22.44
N ASP A 359 2.38 9.17 22.28
CA ASP A 359 3.73 9.05 22.86
C ASP A 359 3.70 9.05 24.41
N GLY A 360 2.85 9.88 25.02
CA GLY A 360 2.66 9.91 26.48
C GLY A 360 2.05 8.62 27.00
N PHE A 361 0.94 8.17 26.40
CA PHE A 361 0.26 6.93 26.78
C PHE A 361 1.18 5.71 26.58
N MET A 362 1.93 5.69 25.48
CA MET A 362 2.95 4.69 25.20
C MET A 362 4.00 4.61 26.30
N THR A 363 4.63 5.73 26.58
CA THR A 363 5.77 5.81 27.51
C THR A 363 5.34 5.45 28.93
N THR A 364 4.16 5.93 29.36
CA THR A 364 3.68 5.74 30.74
C THR A 364 3.05 4.36 30.98
N TYR A 365 2.29 3.81 30.03
CA TYR A 365 1.47 2.61 30.27
C TYR A 365 1.82 1.41 29.39
N LEU A 366 2.08 1.61 28.10
CA LEU A 366 2.31 0.47 27.20
C LEU A 366 3.74 -0.06 27.28
N THR A 367 4.77 0.77 27.15
CA THR A 367 6.17 0.33 27.16
C THR A 367 6.55 -0.45 28.42
N PRO A 368 6.17 -0.03 29.65
CA PRO A 368 6.49 -0.79 30.87
C PRO A 368 5.89 -2.19 30.89
N VAL A 369 4.70 -2.38 30.32
CA VAL A 369 4.02 -3.69 30.29
C VAL A 369 4.51 -4.53 29.12
N LEU A 370 4.57 -3.95 27.91
CA LEU A 370 4.92 -4.67 26.68
C LEU A 370 6.39 -5.10 26.62
N SER A 371 7.29 -4.37 27.29
CA SER A 371 8.71 -4.76 27.40
C SER A 371 8.97 -5.87 28.43
N ALA A 372 8.01 -6.19 29.29
CA ALA A 372 8.10 -7.25 30.29
C ALA A 372 6.99 -8.31 30.14
N ILE A 373 6.32 -8.32 28.99
CA ILE A 373 5.07 -9.06 28.76
C ILE A 373 5.21 -10.55 29.03
N SER A 374 6.37 -11.12 28.70
CA SER A 374 6.63 -12.55 28.80
C SER A 374 6.61 -13.02 30.24
N GLY A 375 7.32 -12.28 31.12
CA GLY A 375 7.36 -12.56 32.54
C GLY A 375 6.03 -12.25 33.22
N LEU A 376 5.38 -11.13 32.86
CA LEU A 376 4.08 -10.74 33.42
C LEU A 376 2.98 -11.75 33.06
N LEU A 377 2.94 -12.22 31.82
CA LEU A 377 1.97 -13.23 31.39
C LEU A 377 2.21 -14.56 32.10
N GLN A 378 3.47 -14.98 32.24
CA GLN A 378 3.83 -16.21 32.96
C GLN A 378 3.46 -16.13 34.45
N ASP A 379 3.75 -15.02 35.14
CA ASP A 379 3.34 -14.82 36.54
C ASP A 379 1.82 -14.84 36.68
N SER A 380 1.11 -14.13 35.79
CA SER A 380 -0.35 -14.08 35.81
C SER A 380 -1.00 -15.45 35.60
N LEU A 381 -0.53 -16.21 34.61
CA LEU A 381 -1.00 -17.58 34.37
C LEU A 381 -0.65 -18.48 35.56
N GLY A 382 0.57 -18.39 36.11
CA GLY A 382 0.97 -19.15 37.28
C GLY A 382 0.06 -18.91 38.50
N ARG A 383 -0.38 -17.66 38.70
CA ARG A 383 -1.36 -17.32 39.75
C ARG A 383 -2.75 -17.87 39.46
N MET A 384 -3.21 -17.76 38.21
CA MET A 384 -4.52 -18.26 37.78
C MET A 384 -4.69 -19.75 38.03
N VAL A 385 -3.61 -20.53 37.90
CA VAL A 385 -3.65 -21.98 38.15
C VAL A 385 -3.45 -22.33 39.63
N ARG A 386 -2.76 -21.48 40.40
CA ARG A 386 -2.65 -21.65 41.86
C ARG A 386 -3.91 -21.24 42.63
N ASP A 387 -4.81 -20.48 42.01
CA ASP A 387 -6.11 -20.15 42.57
C ASP A 387 -6.89 -21.42 42.93
N GLU A 388 -7.23 -21.63 44.20
CA GLU A 388 -7.88 -22.86 44.68
C GLU A 388 -9.19 -23.19 43.95
N ARG A 389 -9.88 -22.17 43.44
CA ARG A 389 -11.14 -22.33 42.71
C ARG A 389 -10.90 -22.99 41.35
N LEU A 390 -9.85 -22.60 40.63
CA LEU A 390 -9.47 -23.12 39.30
C LEU A 390 -8.43 -24.23 39.34
N GLY A 391 -7.56 -24.23 40.35
CA GLY A 391 -6.39 -25.07 40.50
C GLY A 391 -6.69 -26.54 40.77
N ASN A 392 -7.96 -26.89 40.99
CA ASN A 392 -8.44 -28.27 41.00
C ASN A 392 -8.84 -28.78 39.60
N ASN A 393 -8.86 -27.91 38.57
CA ASN A 393 -9.14 -28.32 37.20
C ASN A 393 -7.92 -29.03 36.62
N ARG A 394 -8.05 -30.35 36.42
CA ARG A 394 -7.00 -31.22 35.89
C ARG A 394 -6.46 -30.75 34.54
N LEU A 395 -7.31 -30.21 33.66
CA LEU A 395 -6.88 -29.71 32.35
C LEU A 395 -5.98 -28.48 32.50
N MET A 396 -6.33 -27.55 33.39
CA MET A 396 -5.53 -26.34 33.63
C MET A 396 -4.18 -26.67 34.28
N ARG A 397 -4.15 -27.59 35.26
CA ARG A 397 -2.90 -28.04 35.89
C ARG A 397 -1.96 -28.75 34.90
N LEU A 398 -2.51 -29.52 33.96
CA LEU A 398 -1.75 -30.17 32.89
C LEU A 398 -1.26 -29.16 31.84
N LEU A 399 -2.12 -28.24 31.40
CA LEU A 399 -1.79 -27.25 30.36
C LEU A 399 -0.70 -26.26 30.81
N HIS A 400 -0.67 -25.92 32.10
CA HIS A 400 0.33 -25.02 32.69
C HIS A 400 1.46 -25.74 33.44
N GLU A 401 1.60 -27.06 33.26
CA GLU A 401 2.71 -27.87 33.78
C GLU A 401 2.90 -27.81 35.32
N LEU A 402 1.83 -27.60 36.10
CA LEU A 402 1.91 -27.61 37.56
C LEU A 402 2.04 -29.03 38.14
N ASP A 403 1.38 -29.99 37.52
CA ASP A 403 1.52 -31.41 37.85
C ASP A 403 2.70 -31.99 37.05
N GLY A 404 3.92 -31.80 37.57
CA GLY A 404 5.09 -32.48 37.04
C GLY A 404 4.97 -34.01 37.23
N PRO A 405 5.55 -34.84 36.35
CA PRO A 405 5.65 -36.27 36.63
C PRO A 405 6.41 -36.47 37.96
N ASN A 406 5.96 -37.38 38.83
CA ASN A 406 6.69 -37.75 40.04
C ASN A 406 8.09 -38.25 39.63
N TYR A 407 9.11 -37.41 39.83
CA TYR A 407 10.48 -37.64 39.37
C TYR A 407 11.16 -38.85 40.04
N GLU A 408 10.56 -39.40 41.10
CA GLU A 408 11.03 -40.62 41.77
C GLU A 408 10.93 -41.89 40.89
N SER A 409 10.18 -41.87 39.78
CA SER A 409 9.95 -43.04 38.91
C SER A 409 10.56 -42.96 37.51
N ILE A 410 11.38 -41.95 37.18
CA ILE A 410 12.01 -41.84 35.85
C ILE A 410 13.30 -42.68 35.81
N SER A 411 13.19 -43.99 36.01
CA SER A 411 14.27 -44.93 35.69
C SER A 411 14.23 -45.37 34.22
N LYS A 412 13.17 -45.02 33.47
CA LYS A 412 13.02 -45.26 32.03
C LYS A 412 12.36 -44.05 31.36
N LEU A 413 13.04 -43.40 30.43
CA LEU A 413 12.39 -42.50 29.46
C LEU A 413 11.51 -43.37 28.53
N ASP A 414 10.28 -43.62 28.91
CA ASP A 414 9.28 -44.21 28.03
C ASP A 414 8.67 -43.12 27.11
N SER A 415 8.25 -43.53 25.92
CA SER A 415 7.47 -42.77 24.94
C SER A 415 6.22 -42.07 25.52
N MET A 416 5.71 -42.56 26.65
CA MET A 416 4.57 -41.99 27.38
C MET A 416 4.97 -40.92 28.40
N CYS A 417 6.22 -40.48 28.45
CA CYS A 417 6.68 -39.43 29.36
C CYS A 417 5.97 -38.09 29.06
N PRO A 418 5.21 -37.50 30.01
CA PRO A 418 4.50 -36.25 29.79
C PRO A 418 5.40 -35.07 29.38
N ALA A 419 6.68 -35.10 29.76
CA ALA A 419 7.66 -34.08 29.36
C ALA A 419 7.91 -34.05 27.84
N LEU A 420 7.74 -35.17 27.13
CA LEU A 420 7.88 -35.25 25.67
C LEU A 420 6.70 -34.60 24.92
N TRP A 421 5.52 -34.56 25.55
CA TRP A 421 4.28 -34.06 24.97
C TRP A 421 3.96 -32.61 25.35
N ARG A 422 4.93 -31.91 25.95
CA ARG A 422 4.79 -30.49 26.29
C ARG A 422 4.64 -29.63 25.04
N TYR A 423 3.69 -28.71 25.09
CA TYR A 423 3.45 -27.77 24.00
C TYR A 423 4.65 -26.82 23.85
N ARG A 424 5.15 -26.67 22.63
CA ARG A 424 6.19 -25.70 22.28
C ARG A 424 5.59 -24.63 21.39
N LYS A 425 5.76 -23.37 21.78
CA LYS A 425 5.30 -22.23 20.95
C LYS A 425 6.01 -22.28 19.60
N LYS A 426 5.25 -22.18 18.51
CA LYS A 426 5.80 -22.10 17.15
C LYS A 426 6.55 -20.77 17.01
N ILE A 427 7.84 -20.85 16.66
CA ILE A 427 8.63 -19.65 16.37
C ILE A 427 8.21 -19.12 15.00
N THR A 428 7.82 -17.84 14.96
CA THR A 428 7.48 -17.10 13.74
C THR A 428 8.40 -15.88 13.60
N ILE A 429 8.51 -15.33 12.39
CA ILE A 429 9.34 -14.14 12.13
C ILE A 429 8.80 -12.92 12.88
N GLU A 430 7.48 -12.83 13.03
CA GLU A 430 6.79 -11.79 13.78
C GLU A 430 7.15 -11.86 15.28
N ASN A 431 7.11 -13.07 15.87
CA ASN A 431 7.52 -13.30 17.25
C ASN A 431 9.02 -12.95 17.46
N VAL A 432 9.88 -13.30 16.50
CA VAL A 432 11.32 -12.97 16.56
C VAL A 432 11.54 -11.46 16.48
N SER A 433 10.83 -10.77 15.60
CA SER A 433 10.86 -9.30 15.51
C SER A 433 10.42 -8.65 16.82
N PHE A 434 9.37 -9.18 17.44
CA PHE A 434 8.88 -8.73 18.74
C PHE A 434 9.92 -8.96 19.86
N LYS A 435 10.46 -10.17 19.96
CA LYS A 435 11.50 -10.54 20.93
C LYS A 435 12.77 -9.71 20.78
N PHE A 436 13.13 -9.37 19.54
CA PHE A 436 14.26 -8.49 19.28
C PHE A 436 13.98 -7.04 19.73
N GLN A 437 12.75 -6.55 19.56
CA GLN A 437 12.37 -5.24 20.07
C GLN A 437 12.43 -5.18 21.60
N GLU A 438 11.91 -6.21 22.29
CA GLU A 438 12.02 -6.39 23.75
C GLU A 438 13.49 -6.32 24.20
N TYR A 439 14.37 -7.08 23.53
CA TYR A 439 15.82 -7.05 23.77
C TYR A 439 16.44 -5.66 23.53
N SER A 440 16.11 -5.00 22.42
CA SER A 440 16.72 -3.73 22.02
C SER A 440 16.41 -2.55 22.96
N GLN A 441 15.29 -2.63 23.68
CA GLN A 441 14.81 -1.60 24.62
C GLN A 441 15.27 -1.83 26.07
N GLY A 442 15.89 -2.98 26.38
CA GLY A 442 16.42 -3.30 27.71
C GLY A 442 17.49 -2.32 28.21
N ARG A 443 17.52 -2.08 29.54
CA ARG A 443 18.48 -1.17 30.18
C ARG A 443 19.90 -1.75 30.25
N ASP A 444 20.05 -3.07 30.32
CA ASP A 444 21.33 -3.78 30.29
C ASP A 444 21.73 -4.07 28.84
N LYS A 445 22.64 -3.26 28.29
CA LYS A 445 23.13 -3.37 26.91
C LYS A 445 24.55 -3.90 26.86
N PRO A 446 24.79 -5.13 26.40
CA PRO A 446 26.13 -5.54 26.02
C PRO A 446 26.47 -5.11 24.57
N GLU A 447 25.60 -5.36 23.57
CA GLU A 447 25.94 -5.16 22.15
C GLU A 447 24.70 -4.86 21.27
N ARG A 448 24.79 -3.87 20.37
CA ARG A 448 23.68 -3.45 19.47
C ARG A 448 23.76 -4.20 18.15
N CYS A 449 22.78 -5.07 17.87
CA CYS A 449 22.64 -5.74 16.56
C CYS A 449 21.90 -4.83 15.56
N GLU A 450 22.58 -3.77 15.10
CA GLU A 450 21.99 -2.71 14.27
C GLU A 450 21.59 -3.18 12.87
N VAL A 451 22.33 -4.14 12.30
CA VAL A 451 22.02 -4.68 10.96
C VAL A 451 20.80 -5.59 11.03
N LEU A 452 20.70 -6.41 12.09
CA LEU A 452 19.51 -7.21 12.34
C LEU A 452 18.28 -6.31 12.55
N ALA A 453 18.43 -5.19 13.26
CA ALA A 453 17.36 -4.20 13.44
C ALA A 453 16.86 -3.62 12.11
N GLU A 454 17.78 -3.20 11.22
CA GLU A 454 17.42 -2.66 9.90
C GLU A 454 16.80 -3.74 9.00
N PHE A 455 17.27 -4.98 9.08
CA PHE A 455 16.67 -6.10 8.35
C PHE A 455 15.23 -6.36 8.80
N LEU A 456 15.00 -6.56 10.10
CA LEU A 456 13.66 -6.85 10.65
C LEU A 456 12.68 -5.71 10.37
N LYS A 457 13.15 -4.47 10.34
CA LYS A 457 12.34 -3.29 9.97
C LYS A 457 11.83 -3.34 8.53
N LYS A 458 12.60 -3.89 7.59
CA LYS A 458 12.28 -3.96 6.15
C LYS A 458 11.95 -5.37 5.66
N GLU A 459 11.91 -6.36 6.55
CA GLU A 459 11.85 -7.79 6.26
C GLU A 459 10.72 -8.12 5.28
N HIS A 460 9.51 -7.63 5.55
CA HIS A 460 8.34 -7.89 4.72
C HIS A 460 8.54 -7.47 3.25
N HIS A 461 9.12 -6.30 3.01
CA HIS A 461 9.42 -5.82 1.65
C HIS A 461 10.58 -6.58 1.01
N LEU A 462 11.62 -6.92 1.78
CA LEU A 462 12.78 -7.67 1.29
C LEU A 462 12.37 -9.04 0.72
N ARG A 463 11.30 -9.66 1.24
CA ARG A 463 10.73 -10.91 0.68
C ARG A 463 10.41 -10.80 -0.82
N ALA A 464 10.15 -9.61 -1.35
CA ALA A 464 9.83 -9.41 -2.76
C ALA A 464 11.06 -9.53 -3.69
N LEU A 465 12.28 -9.30 -3.17
CA LEU A 465 13.50 -9.29 -3.99
C LEU A 465 13.82 -10.67 -4.61
N GLN A 466 13.38 -11.76 -3.98
CA GLN A 466 13.58 -13.11 -4.53
C GLN A 466 12.92 -13.34 -5.89
N TYR A 467 11.86 -12.58 -6.19
CA TYR A 467 11.07 -12.69 -7.42
C TYR A 467 11.62 -11.79 -8.53
N PHE A 468 12.53 -10.86 -8.22
CA PHE A 468 12.97 -9.85 -9.16
C PHE A 468 13.67 -10.40 -10.41
N PRO A 469 14.54 -11.43 -10.32
CA PRO A 469 15.13 -12.03 -11.52
C PRO A 469 14.09 -12.63 -12.48
N ASP A 470 13.03 -13.24 -11.94
CA ASP A 470 11.95 -13.80 -12.74
C ASP A 470 11.12 -12.70 -13.42
N ILE A 471 10.92 -11.56 -12.75
CA ILE A 471 10.24 -10.39 -13.31
C ILE A 471 11.03 -9.81 -14.48
N ILE A 472 12.34 -9.61 -14.32
CA ILE A 472 13.19 -9.13 -15.43
C ILE A 472 13.23 -10.15 -16.57
N LYS A 473 13.28 -11.45 -16.27
CA LYS A 473 13.20 -12.50 -17.29
C LYS A 473 11.86 -12.50 -18.04
N LEU A 474 10.74 -12.33 -17.32
CA LEU A 474 9.41 -12.18 -17.92
C LEU A 474 9.40 -11.02 -18.90
N GLN A 475 9.86 -9.86 -18.46
CA GLN A 475 9.93 -8.65 -19.27
C GLN A 475 10.79 -8.87 -20.51
N ARG A 476 12.01 -9.41 -20.37
CA ARG A 476 12.88 -9.69 -21.52
C ARG A 476 12.22 -10.60 -22.57
N LEU A 477 11.56 -11.68 -22.14
CA LEU A 477 10.85 -12.58 -23.06
C LEU A 477 9.66 -11.89 -23.75
N LEU A 478 8.95 -11.01 -23.04
CA LEU A 478 7.89 -10.20 -23.62
C LEU A 478 8.44 -9.15 -24.61
N PHE A 479 9.61 -8.57 -24.34
CA PHE A 479 10.31 -7.68 -25.27
C PHE A 479 10.69 -8.44 -26.55
N GLU A 480 11.36 -9.59 -26.43
CA GLU A 480 11.73 -10.42 -27.59
C GLU A 480 10.53 -10.76 -28.48
N LYS A 481 9.35 -10.96 -27.88
CA LYS A 481 8.13 -11.33 -28.59
C LYS A 481 7.38 -10.15 -29.21
N PHE A 482 7.25 -9.05 -28.46
CA PHE A 482 6.31 -7.96 -28.78
C PHE A 482 6.96 -6.60 -29.04
N HIS A 483 8.23 -6.40 -28.70
CA HIS A 483 8.89 -5.09 -28.82
C HIS A 483 8.78 -4.57 -30.26
N ARG A 484 8.26 -3.33 -30.41
CA ARG A 484 8.00 -2.69 -31.72
C ARG A 484 7.05 -3.45 -32.64
N ARG A 485 6.30 -4.44 -32.14
CA ARG A 485 5.34 -5.25 -32.93
C ARG A 485 3.91 -5.11 -32.44
N LEU A 486 3.74 -4.94 -31.12
CA LEU A 486 2.44 -4.82 -30.47
C LEU A 486 2.06 -3.35 -30.31
N ASP A 487 0.82 -2.99 -30.68
CA ASP A 487 0.31 -1.64 -30.40
C ASP A 487 -0.25 -1.52 -28.97
N ARG A 488 -0.52 -0.30 -28.51
CA ARG A 488 -0.99 -0.06 -27.13
C ARG A 488 -2.39 -0.61 -26.88
N ASN A 489 -3.31 -0.45 -27.83
CA ASN A 489 -4.70 -0.89 -27.70
C ASN A 489 -4.77 -2.43 -27.73
N GLU A 490 -4.04 -3.06 -28.64
CA GLU A 490 -3.83 -4.49 -28.70
C GLU A 490 -3.24 -5.02 -27.39
N ALA A 491 -2.25 -4.34 -26.80
CA ALA A 491 -1.67 -4.75 -25.51
C ALA A 491 -2.64 -4.67 -24.33
N GLU A 492 -3.60 -3.75 -24.38
CA GLU A 492 -4.65 -3.57 -23.36
C GLU A 492 -5.79 -4.59 -23.54
N GLU A 493 -6.14 -4.96 -24.78
CA GLU A 493 -7.14 -6.00 -25.06
C GLU A 493 -6.60 -7.44 -24.97
N PHE A 494 -5.28 -7.61 -25.10
CA PHE A 494 -4.62 -8.89 -25.06
C PHE A 494 -4.34 -9.34 -23.63
N THR A 495 -5.32 -10.05 -23.07
CA THR A 495 -5.26 -10.59 -21.71
C THR A 495 -4.23 -11.70 -21.54
N LEU A 496 -3.71 -11.86 -20.32
CA LEU A 496 -2.85 -12.96 -19.90
C LEU A 496 -3.39 -14.34 -20.29
N GLY A 497 -4.69 -14.58 -20.11
CA GLY A 497 -5.35 -15.84 -20.45
C GLY A 497 -5.30 -16.14 -21.95
N LYS A 498 -5.49 -15.12 -22.80
CA LYS A 498 -5.32 -15.25 -24.26
C LYS A 498 -3.85 -15.53 -24.59
N PHE A 499 -2.92 -14.79 -24.01
CA PHE A 499 -1.48 -14.97 -24.22
C PHE A 499 -0.98 -16.39 -23.90
N LEU A 500 -1.41 -16.94 -22.75
CA LEU A 500 -1.06 -18.29 -22.31
C LEU A 500 -1.68 -19.37 -23.21
N LYS A 501 -2.85 -19.12 -23.79
CA LYS A 501 -3.47 -20.01 -24.80
C LYS A 501 -2.72 -20.00 -26.13
N THR A 502 -2.18 -18.85 -26.55
CA THR A 502 -1.38 -18.75 -27.79
C THR A 502 0.02 -19.36 -27.63
N SER A 503 0.50 -19.57 -26.40
CA SER A 503 1.87 -19.98 -26.11
C SER A 503 1.94 -21.32 -25.35
N LEU A 504 1.17 -22.32 -25.78
CA LEU A 504 0.98 -23.59 -25.05
C LEU A 504 2.28 -24.31 -24.67
N GLN A 505 3.27 -24.33 -25.57
CA GLN A 505 4.55 -25.03 -25.35
C GLN A 505 5.39 -24.45 -24.20
N VAL A 506 5.22 -23.17 -23.89
CA VAL A 506 5.96 -22.43 -22.85
C VAL A 506 5.05 -21.93 -21.73
N LYS A 507 3.80 -22.43 -21.68
CA LYS A 507 2.75 -21.96 -20.78
C LYS A 507 3.15 -22.07 -19.31
N GLU A 508 3.74 -23.18 -18.91
CA GLU A 508 4.17 -23.43 -17.53
C GLU A 508 5.26 -22.45 -17.10
N GLN A 509 6.24 -22.22 -17.99
CA GLN A 509 7.31 -21.25 -17.75
C GLN A 509 6.75 -19.84 -17.56
N PHE A 510 5.90 -19.35 -18.48
CA PHE A 510 5.29 -18.02 -18.34
C PHE A 510 4.39 -17.93 -17.10
N SER A 511 3.67 -18.99 -16.77
CA SER A 511 2.82 -19.04 -15.58
C SER A 511 3.63 -18.92 -14.29
N ALA A 512 4.79 -19.59 -14.21
CA ALA A 512 5.72 -19.43 -13.09
C ALA A 512 6.27 -18.00 -12.98
N LEU A 513 6.70 -17.41 -14.10
CA LEU A 513 7.23 -16.03 -14.12
C LEU A 513 6.18 -14.98 -13.76
N VAL A 514 4.95 -15.14 -14.25
CA VAL A 514 3.82 -14.26 -13.91
C VAL A 514 3.42 -14.44 -12.45
N ASN A 515 3.53 -15.66 -11.89
CA ASN A 515 3.31 -15.88 -10.47
C ASN A 515 4.36 -15.13 -9.62
N SER A 516 5.64 -15.12 -10.01
CA SER A 516 6.67 -14.32 -9.36
C SER A 516 6.34 -12.82 -9.39
N PHE A 517 5.88 -12.29 -10.53
CA PHE A 517 5.37 -10.91 -10.62
C PHE A 517 4.20 -10.66 -9.67
N LYS A 518 3.20 -11.56 -9.65
CA LYS A 518 2.03 -11.48 -8.77
C LYS A 518 2.40 -11.44 -7.29
N MET A 519 3.35 -12.29 -6.86
CA MET A 519 3.79 -12.35 -5.47
C MET A 519 4.53 -11.08 -5.05
N ALA A 520 5.43 -10.56 -5.89
CA ALA A 520 6.11 -9.29 -5.63
C ALA A 520 5.11 -8.11 -5.62
N TRP A 521 4.18 -8.07 -6.56
CA TRP A 521 3.14 -7.05 -6.64
C TRP A 521 2.29 -7.01 -5.38
N LYS A 522 1.85 -8.16 -4.87
CA LYS A 522 1.05 -8.27 -3.65
C LYS A 522 1.75 -7.66 -2.43
N ILE A 523 3.07 -7.86 -2.31
CA ILE A 523 3.88 -7.32 -1.19
C ILE A 523 4.07 -5.81 -1.33
N VAL A 524 4.34 -5.34 -2.54
CA VAL A 524 4.79 -3.96 -2.81
C VAL A 524 3.64 -2.98 -3.01
N ARG A 525 2.53 -3.39 -3.63
CA ARG A 525 1.39 -2.52 -3.97
C ARG A 525 0.88 -1.62 -2.85
N PRO A 526 0.78 -2.05 -1.56
CA PRO A 526 0.29 -1.16 -0.51
C PRO A 526 1.25 0.00 -0.20
N SER A 527 2.53 -0.16 -0.56
CA SER A 527 3.57 0.87 -0.37
C SER A 527 3.68 1.82 -1.56
N LEU A 528 3.16 1.43 -2.73
CA LEU A 528 3.08 2.29 -3.91
C LEU A 528 1.87 3.24 -3.88
N LEU A 529 0.95 3.04 -2.93
CA LEU A 529 -0.16 3.97 -2.65
C LEU A 529 0.31 5.21 -1.87
N LYS A 530 1.42 5.11 -1.14
CA LYS A 530 1.93 6.21 -0.30
C LYS A 530 2.61 7.25 -1.17
N ASP A 531 2.45 8.52 -0.82
CA ASP A 531 3.12 9.64 -1.51
C ASP A 531 4.63 9.37 -1.58
N GLY A 532 5.14 9.20 -2.79
CA GLY A 532 6.49 8.73 -3.04
C GLY A 532 6.84 8.79 -4.53
N PRO A 533 8.14 8.69 -4.88
CA PRO A 533 8.62 8.92 -6.24
C PRO A 533 8.08 7.91 -7.27
N TYR A 534 7.55 6.78 -6.81
CA TYR A 534 7.00 5.70 -7.63
C TYR A 534 5.51 5.47 -7.40
N SER A 535 4.80 6.47 -6.85
CA SER A 535 3.38 6.37 -6.56
C SER A 535 2.53 6.20 -7.83
N ILE A 536 1.53 5.33 -7.74
CA ILE A 536 0.60 5.00 -8.82
C ILE A 536 -0.85 5.07 -8.30
N PRO A 537 -1.83 5.33 -9.18
CA PRO A 537 -3.24 5.46 -8.79
C PRO A 537 -3.74 4.24 -8.02
N GLN A 538 -4.65 4.48 -7.08
CA GLN A 538 -5.27 3.42 -6.28
C GLN A 538 -5.93 2.36 -7.16
N GLU A 539 -6.61 2.77 -8.23
CA GLU A 539 -7.22 1.89 -9.23
C GLU A 539 -6.24 0.88 -9.82
N MET A 540 -4.97 1.27 -10.01
CA MET A 540 -3.91 0.40 -10.51
C MET A 540 -3.35 -0.51 -9.41
N CYS A 541 -3.18 0.02 -8.19
CA CYS A 541 -2.75 -0.78 -7.03
C CYS A 541 -3.77 -1.87 -6.67
N ASP A 542 -5.06 -1.61 -6.85
CA ASP A 542 -6.14 -2.55 -6.54
C ASP A 542 -6.24 -3.69 -7.59
N ILE A 543 -5.54 -3.58 -8.72
CA ILE A 543 -5.50 -4.63 -9.75
C ILE A 543 -4.86 -5.89 -9.15
N GLU A 544 -5.68 -6.93 -8.99
CA GLU A 544 -5.19 -8.28 -8.75
C GLU A 544 -4.76 -8.94 -10.06
N VAL A 545 -3.59 -9.58 -10.04
CA VAL A 545 -3.08 -10.31 -11.20
C VAL A 545 -3.86 -11.62 -11.36
N ILE A 546 -4.69 -11.66 -12.40
CA ILE A 546 -5.59 -12.76 -12.80
C ILE A 546 -5.53 -12.98 -14.32
N ASN A 547 -6.23 -14.00 -14.83
CA ASN A 547 -6.18 -14.35 -16.26
C ASN A 547 -6.76 -13.26 -17.18
N SER A 548 -7.61 -12.36 -16.69
CA SER A 548 -8.12 -11.22 -17.46
C SER A 548 -7.18 -10.01 -17.44
N THR A 549 -6.09 -10.03 -16.65
CA THR A 549 -5.14 -8.93 -16.59
C THR A 549 -4.48 -8.70 -17.97
N PRO A 550 -4.46 -7.46 -18.49
CA PRO A 550 -3.81 -7.13 -19.75
C PRO A 550 -2.30 -7.38 -19.74
N ILE A 551 -1.74 -7.76 -20.89
CA ILE A 551 -0.29 -7.94 -21.03
C ILE A 551 0.46 -6.61 -20.84
N SER A 552 -0.16 -5.48 -21.16
CA SER A 552 0.40 -4.14 -20.94
C SER A 552 0.85 -3.88 -19.50
N MET A 553 0.21 -4.49 -18.49
CA MET A 553 0.60 -4.35 -17.08
C MET A 553 2.02 -4.86 -16.78
N PHE A 554 2.48 -5.89 -17.50
CA PHE A 554 3.79 -6.52 -17.28
C PHE A 554 4.93 -5.83 -18.05
N LEU A 555 4.61 -4.88 -18.94
CA LEU A 555 5.56 -4.18 -19.79
C LEU A 555 5.91 -2.82 -19.16
N PRO A 556 7.17 -2.55 -18.77
CA PRO A 556 7.56 -1.26 -18.21
C PRO A 556 7.33 -0.14 -19.22
N ALA A 557 6.37 0.75 -18.94
CA ALA A 557 6.04 1.89 -19.77
C ALA A 557 5.75 3.13 -18.91
N LYS A 558 6.00 4.32 -19.47
CA LYS A 558 5.75 5.60 -18.78
C LYS A 558 4.25 5.93 -18.66
N SER A 559 3.40 5.30 -19.46
CA SER A 559 1.96 5.55 -19.54
C SER A 559 1.15 4.25 -19.51
N GLY A 560 -0.17 4.37 -19.29
CA GLY A 560 -1.10 3.24 -19.23
C GLY A 560 -0.80 2.27 -18.07
N GLN A 561 -1.24 1.02 -18.23
CA GLN A 561 -1.06 -0.03 -17.20
C GLN A 561 0.41 -0.46 -17.01
N GLY A 562 1.28 -0.18 -17.99
CA GLY A 562 2.72 -0.49 -17.90
C GLY A 562 3.47 0.29 -16.81
N ARG A 563 2.82 1.31 -16.23
CA ARG A 563 3.29 1.99 -15.02
C ARG A 563 3.40 1.05 -13.82
N CYS A 564 2.60 -0.02 -13.76
CA CYS A 564 2.66 -1.00 -12.68
C CYS A 564 4.02 -1.73 -12.69
N ALA A 565 4.43 -2.27 -13.83
CA ALA A 565 5.73 -2.92 -13.99
C ALA A 565 6.89 -1.94 -13.75
N LEU A 566 6.79 -0.70 -14.25
CA LEU A 566 7.81 0.31 -14.05
C LEU A 566 7.97 0.71 -12.56
N ALA A 567 6.86 0.93 -11.86
CA ALA A 567 6.87 1.27 -10.43
C ALA A 567 7.41 0.12 -9.58
N LEU A 568 6.98 -1.12 -9.86
CA LEU A 568 7.48 -2.32 -9.18
C LEU A 568 9.00 -2.47 -9.34
N ASN A 569 9.49 -2.37 -10.58
CA ASN A 569 10.92 -2.50 -10.86
C ASN A 569 11.74 -1.43 -10.12
N ASN A 570 11.30 -0.17 -10.18
CA ASN A 570 11.97 0.93 -9.48
C ASN A 570 11.99 0.72 -7.96
N PHE A 571 10.84 0.34 -7.37
CA PHE A 571 10.74 0.08 -5.94
C PHE A 571 11.71 -1.02 -5.49
N LEU A 572 11.80 -2.13 -6.23
CA LEU A 572 12.69 -3.25 -5.89
C LEU A 572 14.17 -2.86 -6.01
N VAL A 573 14.53 -2.07 -7.03
CA VAL A 573 15.90 -1.54 -7.17
C VAL A 573 16.27 -0.64 -5.99
N THR A 574 15.40 0.31 -5.67
CA THR A 574 15.62 1.25 -4.56
C THR A 574 15.67 0.53 -3.23
N LEU A 575 14.74 -0.41 -2.98
CA LEU A 575 14.73 -1.23 -1.77
C LEU A 575 16.05 -1.97 -1.56
N HIS A 576 16.56 -2.65 -2.60
CA HIS A 576 17.83 -3.39 -2.52
C HIS A 576 19.01 -2.44 -2.29
N ASN A 577 19.13 -1.39 -3.10
CA ASN A 577 20.26 -0.47 -3.04
C ASN A 577 20.33 0.29 -1.71
N ASP A 578 19.18 0.77 -1.22
CA ASP A 578 19.09 1.50 0.04
C ASP A 578 19.38 0.59 1.23
N PHE A 579 18.87 -0.66 1.20
CA PHE A 579 19.12 -1.62 2.25
C PHE A 579 20.60 -2.00 2.33
N ILE A 580 21.22 -2.39 1.20
CA ILE A 580 22.67 -2.70 1.17
C ILE A 580 23.51 -1.48 1.57
N GLY A 581 23.16 -0.29 1.09
CA GLY A 581 23.85 0.96 1.45
C GLY A 581 23.81 1.23 2.96
N ARG A 582 22.64 1.09 3.59
CA ARG A 582 22.50 1.24 5.05
C ARG A 582 23.28 0.17 5.81
N CYS A 583 23.17 -1.11 5.43
CA CYS A 583 23.89 -2.18 6.10
C CYS A 583 25.41 -1.99 6.03
N LYS A 584 25.95 -1.54 4.89
CA LYS A 584 27.38 -1.20 4.78
C LYS A 584 27.79 -0.07 5.70
N SER A 585 26.99 0.99 5.79
CA SER A 585 27.22 2.10 6.71
C SER A 585 27.25 1.63 8.17
N LEU A 586 26.31 0.76 8.57
CA LEU A 586 26.28 0.17 9.91
C LEU A 586 27.48 -0.76 10.19
N LEU A 587 27.92 -1.52 9.19
CA LEU A 587 29.09 -2.39 9.26
C LEU A 587 30.42 -1.63 9.16
N LYS A 588 30.40 -0.31 8.91
CA LYS A 588 31.59 0.52 8.65
C LYS A 588 32.47 -0.03 7.52
N ASP A 589 31.85 -0.60 6.50
CA ASP A 589 32.51 -1.11 5.29
C ASP A 589 32.58 0.00 4.23
N GLU A 590 33.78 0.58 4.05
CA GLU A 590 34.03 1.64 3.06
C GLU A 590 34.22 1.12 1.62
N SER A 591 34.15 -0.19 1.39
CA SER A 591 34.31 -0.74 0.03
C SER A 591 33.17 -0.29 -0.89
N ARG A 592 33.51 0.15 -2.11
CA ARG A 592 32.50 0.42 -3.14
C ARG A 592 31.93 -0.92 -3.65
N PRO A 593 30.61 -1.17 -3.52
CA PRO A 593 30.01 -2.38 -4.06
C PRO A 593 30.13 -2.40 -5.59
N PRO A 594 30.36 -3.57 -6.21
CA PRO A 594 30.35 -3.70 -7.65
C PRO A 594 28.96 -3.36 -8.19
N GLU A 595 28.91 -2.74 -9.36
CA GLU A 595 27.65 -2.39 -10.04
C GLU A 595 27.26 -3.46 -11.04
N ILE A 596 25.98 -3.85 -11.07
CA ILE A 596 25.48 -4.86 -12.01
C ILE A 596 24.24 -4.36 -12.76
N PRO A 597 24.17 -4.56 -14.10
CA PRO A 597 22.96 -4.30 -14.87
C PRO A 597 21.80 -5.24 -14.51
N LEU A 598 20.56 -4.74 -14.62
CA LEU A 598 19.35 -5.53 -14.36
C LEU A 598 19.26 -6.78 -15.25
N ALA A 599 19.75 -6.72 -16.48
CA ALA A 599 19.74 -7.86 -17.41
C ALA A 599 20.49 -9.11 -16.90
N ASN A 600 21.44 -8.93 -15.97
CA ASN A 600 22.33 -9.98 -15.48
C ASN A 600 22.02 -10.40 -14.03
N ILE A 601 20.92 -9.91 -13.44
CA ILE A 601 20.61 -10.20 -12.05
C ILE A 601 20.23 -11.68 -11.86
N THR A 602 20.66 -12.23 -10.75
CA THR A 602 20.29 -13.56 -10.28
C THR A 602 19.96 -13.47 -8.79
N LYS A 603 19.39 -14.52 -8.20
CA LYS A 603 19.10 -14.54 -6.76
C LYS A 603 20.35 -14.31 -5.90
N ALA A 604 21.53 -14.72 -6.36
CA ALA A 604 22.79 -14.52 -5.63
C ALA A 604 23.22 -13.05 -5.53
N HIS A 605 22.77 -12.20 -6.45
CA HIS A 605 23.08 -10.76 -6.44
C HIS A 605 22.13 -9.95 -5.54
N LEU A 606 21.09 -10.57 -5.00
CA LEU A 606 20.03 -9.90 -4.27
C LEU A 606 19.97 -10.38 -2.82
N VAL A 607 19.29 -9.60 -1.96
CA VAL A 607 18.85 -10.05 -0.64
C VAL A 607 17.62 -10.96 -0.83
N ALA A 608 17.84 -12.09 -1.50
CA ALA A 608 16.81 -13.05 -1.86
C ALA A 608 16.84 -14.25 -0.89
N TYR A 609 15.71 -14.50 -0.24
CA TYR A 609 15.53 -15.62 0.68
C TYR A 609 14.05 -16.03 0.73
N ASP A 610 13.81 -17.31 1.05
CA ASP A 610 12.50 -17.83 1.42
C ASP A 610 12.32 -17.71 2.95
N PRO A 611 11.25 -17.04 3.44
CA PRO A 611 11.02 -16.88 4.88
C PRO A 611 10.97 -18.20 5.66
N GLU A 612 10.35 -19.24 5.10
CA GLU A 612 10.16 -20.52 5.78
C GLU A 612 11.31 -21.49 5.57
N LYS A 613 11.98 -21.46 4.41
CA LYS A 613 13.05 -22.42 4.06
C LYS A 613 14.45 -21.91 4.34
N ASP A 614 14.68 -20.59 4.33
CA ASP A 614 16.00 -20.01 4.54
C ASP A 614 16.10 -19.29 5.89
N PHE A 615 15.19 -18.36 6.16
CA PHE A 615 15.31 -17.48 7.33
C PHE A 615 14.86 -18.17 8.62
N LEU A 616 13.71 -18.85 8.61
CA LEU A 616 13.22 -19.56 9.80
C LEU A 616 14.20 -20.63 10.31
N PRO A 617 14.80 -21.50 9.46
CA PRO A 617 15.79 -22.46 9.94
C PRO A 617 17.06 -21.79 10.51
N MET A 618 17.46 -20.64 9.96
CA MET A 618 18.57 -19.84 10.50
C MET A 618 18.26 -19.30 11.90
N ILE A 619 17.02 -18.88 12.14
CA ILE A 619 16.54 -18.47 13.47
C ILE A 619 16.55 -19.69 14.41
N LEU A 620 16.00 -20.82 13.98
CA LEU A 620 15.90 -22.03 14.79
C LEU A 620 17.28 -22.61 15.17
N ALA A 621 18.30 -22.44 14.33
CA ALA A 621 19.68 -22.83 14.63
C ALA A 621 20.36 -21.94 15.69
N HIS A 622 19.78 -20.77 15.99
CA HIS A 622 20.30 -19.80 16.96
C HIS A 622 19.30 -19.49 18.07
N CYS A 623 18.42 -20.45 18.37
CA CYS A 623 17.53 -20.40 19.51
C CYS A 623 17.79 -21.57 20.47
N ASP A 624 17.92 -21.26 21.76
CA ASP A 624 18.08 -22.23 22.84
C ASP A 624 16.77 -22.32 23.62
N TYR A 625 16.36 -23.54 23.96
CA TYR A 625 15.16 -23.78 24.76
C TYR A 625 15.56 -23.99 26.23
N SER A 626 14.95 -23.22 27.14
CA SER A 626 15.04 -23.54 28.56
C SER A 626 14.33 -24.87 28.85
N LEU A 627 14.96 -25.71 29.67
CA LEU A 627 14.41 -26.98 30.15
C LEU A 627 14.01 -26.91 31.63
N LYS A 628 14.03 -25.72 32.24
CA LYS A 628 13.71 -25.54 33.66
C LYS A 628 12.23 -25.81 33.93
N VAL A 629 11.96 -26.56 35.00
CA VAL A 629 10.60 -26.93 35.42
C VAL A 629 9.83 -25.67 35.86
N GLY A 630 8.62 -25.48 35.33
CA GLY A 630 7.77 -24.31 35.63
C GLY A 630 8.14 -23.03 34.87
N GLU A 631 9.27 -23.01 34.16
CA GLU A 631 9.66 -21.90 33.29
C GLU A 631 9.11 -22.02 31.85
N GLY A 632 8.48 -23.16 31.52
CA GLY A 632 8.00 -23.47 30.17
C GLY A 632 9.14 -23.65 29.16
N THR A 633 8.81 -23.78 27.86
CA THR A 633 9.82 -23.78 26.79
C THR A 633 10.18 -22.35 26.39
N THR A 634 10.70 -21.55 27.32
CA THR A 634 11.19 -20.21 27.00
C THR A 634 12.31 -20.32 25.97
N VAL A 635 12.22 -19.50 24.94
CA VAL A 635 13.17 -19.47 23.82
C VAL A 635 14.10 -18.29 24.02
N GLU A 636 15.37 -18.59 24.23
CA GLU A 636 16.44 -17.60 24.25
C GLU A 636 17.06 -17.51 22.85
N PHE A 637 17.28 -16.29 22.36
CA PHE A 637 17.84 -16.07 21.03
C PHE A 637 19.27 -15.55 21.13
N ASN A 638 20.18 -16.20 20.40
CA ASN A 638 21.52 -15.67 20.22
C ASN A 638 21.53 -14.63 19.09
N TRP A 639 21.15 -13.39 19.43
CA TRP A 639 21.02 -12.29 18.48
C TRP A 639 22.30 -11.99 17.70
N LYS A 640 23.47 -12.13 18.33
CA LYS A 640 24.77 -11.88 17.72
C LYS A 640 25.15 -12.92 16.67
N CYS A 641 24.87 -14.20 16.94
CA CYS A 641 25.08 -15.25 15.96
C CYS A 641 24.08 -15.13 14.81
N LEU A 642 22.83 -14.80 15.11
CA LEU A 642 21.81 -14.57 14.10
C LEU A 642 22.17 -13.40 13.17
N GLU A 643 22.60 -12.27 13.72
CA GLU A 643 23.07 -11.11 12.92
C GLU A 643 24.27 -11.49 12.05
N ARG A 644 25.26 -12.20 12.61
CA ARG A 644 26.43 -12.66 11.84
C ARG A 644 26.05 -13.55 10.67
N GLN A 645 25.19 -14.55 10.88
CA GLN A 645 24.71 -15.41 9.79
C GLN A 645 23.92 -14.63 8.74
N LEU A 646 23.09 -13.68 9.18
CA LEU A 646 22.32 -12.82 8.29
C LEU A 646 23.25 -11.98 7.41
N VAL A 647 24.28 -11.36 8.02
CA VAL A 647 25.30 -10.58 7.30
C VAL A 647 26.04 -11.45 6.31
N ASP A 648 26.55 -12.60 6.75
CA ASP A 648 27.36 -13.49 5.91
C ASP A 648 26.56 -14.07 4.74
N ARG A 649 25.30 -14.45 4.96
CA ARG A 649 24.48 -15.11 3.95
C ARG A 649 23.81 -14.13 2.99
N PHE A 650 23.28 -13.01 3.48
CA PHE A 650 22.38 -12.14 2.71
C PHE A 650 22.93 -10.77 2.36
N ILE A 651 23.98 -10.28 3.03
CA ILE A 651 24.46 -8.89 2.86
C ILE A 651 25.85 -8.86 2.24
N ARG A 652 26.78 -9.64 2.79
CA ARG A 652 28.18 -9.63 2.38
C ARG A 652 28.31 -10.02 0.89
N GLY A 653 29.08 -9.22 0.15
CA GLY A 653 29.32 -9.43 -1.28
C GLY A 653 28.17 -9.06 -2.22
N ARG A 654 27.06 -8.47 -1.73
CA ARG A 654 25.96 -8.06 -2.62
C ARG A 654 26.31 -6.78 -3.42
N PRO A 655 26.09 -6.78 -4.76
CA PRO A 655 26.33 -5.63 -5.62
C PRO A 655 25.28 -4.53 -5.44
N ARG A 656 25.58 -3.34 -5.98
CA ARG A 656 24.61 -2.28 -6.24
C ARG A 656 23.99 -2.49 -7.63
N LEU A 657 22.68 -2.35 -7.73
CA LEU A 657 21.96 -2.45 -9.00
C LEU A 657 21.98 -1.12 -9.75
N ILE A 658 22.23 -1.17 -11.06
CA ILE A 658 22.14 0.00 -11.93
C ILE A 658 20.64 0.33 -12.14
N SER A 659 20.22 1.55 -11.80
CA SER A 659 18.82 1.99 -11.86
C SER A 659 18.27 2.26 -13.28
N LEU A 660 18.92 1.74 -14.32
CA LEU A 660 18.47 1.92 -15.70
C LEU A 660 17.49 0.81 -16.08
N ILE A 661 16.20 1.13 -16.03
CA ILE A 661 15.13 0.22 -16.45
C ILE A 661 14.84 0.47 -17.94
N GLU A 662 14.91 -0.61 -18.73
CA GLU A 662 14.56 -0.57 -20.15
C GLU A 662 13.04 -0.40 -20.33
N LEU A 663 12.64 0.58 -21.15
CA LEU A 663 11.23 0.87 -21.41
C LEU A 663 10.75 0.15 -22.67
N PHE A 664 9.53 -0.36 -22.63
CA PHE A 664 8.90 -0.98 -23.77
C PHE A 664 8.41 0.07 -24.77
N VAL A 665 8.70 -0.15 -26.06
CA VAL A 665 8.28 0.73 -27.16
C VAL A 665 7.22 0.02 -28.00
N PHE A 666 6.05 0.62 -28.12
CA PHE A 666 4.92 0.08 -28.92
C PHE A 666 5.11 0.35 -30.42
N SER A 667 4.45 -0.44 -31.27
CA SER A 667 4.63 -0.39 -32.73
C SER A 667 4.23 0.94 -33.37
N LYS A 668 3.20 1.60 -32.85
CA LYS A 668 2.74 2.92 -33.34
C LYS A 668 3.58 4.09 -32.83
N ASP A 669 4.48 3.83 -31.88
CA ASP A 669 5.41 4.80 -31.30
C ASP A 669 6.80 4.78 -32.01
N ILE A 670 6.97 3.98 -33.08
CA ILE A 670 8.24 3.80 -33.83
C ILE A 670 8.60 5.01 -34.69
N CYS A 671 7.63 5.76 -35.21
CA CYS A 671 7.85 6.94 -36.05
C CYS A 671 7.30 8.18 -35.33
N ASP A 672 8.02 8.57 -34.28
CA ASP A 672 7.86 9.83 -33.58
C ASP A 672 8.97 10.81 -33.99
N GLY A 673 8.78 12.11 -33.77
CA GLY A 673 9.72 13.16 -34.19
C GLY A 673 11.16 12.93 -33.71
N GLU A 674 11.33 12.35 -32.52
CA GLU A 674 12.65 12.01 -31.97
C GLU A 674 13.38 10.90 -32.74
N VAL A 675 12.64 9.93 -33.30
CA VAL A 675 13.23 8.84 -34.10
C VAL A 675 13.78 9.39 -35.40
N PHE A 676 13.06 10.30 -36.05
CA PHE A 676 13.55 10.97 -37.25
C PHE A 676 14.70 11.92 -36.96
N LYS A 677 14.70 12.60 -35.81
CA LYS A 677 15.85 13.39 -35.36
C LYS A 677 17.10 12.52 -35.19
N ALA A 678 16.99 11.39 -34.51
CA ALA A 678 18.09 10.44 -34.31
C ALA A 678 18.57 9.81 -35.64
N LEU A 679 17.65 9.54 -36.57
CA LEU A 679 17.98 9.04 -37.90
C LEU A 679 18.74 10.09 -38.73
N LYS A 680 18.25 11.33 -38.80
CA LYS A 680 18.88 12.44 -39.53
C LYS A 680 20.29 12.74 -39.04
N GLN A 681 20.56 12.56 -37.75
CA GLN A 681 21.90 12.71 -37.17
C GLN A 681 22.88 11.63 -37.65
N LYS A 682 22.40 10.44 -38.04
CA LYS A 682 23.23 9.29 -38.45
C LYS A 682 23.30 9.11 -39.96
N ILE A 683 22.23 9.42 -40.68
CA ILE A 683 22.11 9.27 -42.12
C ILE A 683 21.50 10.57 -42.68
N PRO A 684 22.27 11.36 -43.46
CA PRO A 684 21.74 12.53 -44.16
C PRO A 684 20.51 12.16 -44.98
N GLN A 685 19.43 12.93 -44.86
CA GLN A 685 18.18 12.66 -45.56
C GLN A 685 17.98 13.65 -46.70
N GLU A 686 17.61 13.14 -47.88
CA GLU A 686 17.37 13.88 -49.11
C GLU A 686 15.95 13.64 -49.65
N GLU A 687 15.38 14.63 -50.34
CA GLU A 687 14.06 14.52 -50.94
C GLU A 687 14.10 13.76 -52.28
N ILE A 688 13.13 12.88 -52.50
CA ILE A 688 12.94 12.21 -53.79
C ILE A 688 12.44 13.25 -54.81
N THR A 689 13.03 13.27 -56.00
CA THR A 689 12.60 14.18 -57.07
C THR A 689 11.16 13.91 -57.53
N ARG A 690 10.39 14.96 -57.87
CA ARG A 690 8.98 14.85 -58.32
C ARG A 690 8.75 13.79 -59.41
N PRO A 691 9.56 13.69 -60.48
CA PRO A 691 9.35 12.68 -61.51
C PRO A 691 9.45 11.25 -60.99
N VAL A 692 10.31 11.00 -60.00
CA VAL A 692 10.45 9.68 -59.37
C VAL A 692 9.29 9.42 -58.41
N GLN A 693 8.83 10.43 -57.66
CA GLN A 693 7.63 10.31 -56.82
C GLN A 693 6.42 9.86 -57.64
N ASP A 694 6.15 10.51 -58.78
CA ASP A 694 5.02 10.17 -59.65
C ASP A 694 5.14 8.75 -60.23
N GLN A 695 6.35 8.34 -60.62
CA GLN A 695 6.59 6.97 -61.09
C GLN A 695 6.33 5.90 -60.01
N ILE A 696 6.69 6.17 -58.76
CA ILE A 696 6.43 5.26 -57.63
C ILE A 696 4.93 5.17 -57.36
N LEU A 697 4.24 6.32 -57.31
CA LEU A 697 2.80 6.36 -57.06
C LEU A 697 1.99 5.65 -58.16
N ASN A 698 2.38 5.81 -59.43
CA ASN A 698 1.72 5.14 -60.56
C ASN A 698 1.84 3.60 -60.54
N GLU A 699 2.85 3.03 -59.87
CA GLU A 699 2.96 1.58 -59.67
C GLU A 699 2.13 1.08 -58.48
N LEU A 700 1.95 1.91 -57.44
CA LEU A 700 1.28 1.54 -56.19
C LEU A 700 -0.23 1.82 -56.22
N ASN A 701 -0.93 1.13 -57.12
CA ASN A 701 -2.36 1.35 -57.37
C ASN A 701 -3.30 0.72 -56.32
N GLN A 702 -2.79 -0.13 -55.41
CA GLN A 702 -3.59 -0.76 -54.36
C GLN A 702 -3.21 -0.27 -52.96
N LEU A 703 -4.23 0.07 -52.15
CA LEU A 703 -4.05 0.48 -50.76
C LEU A 703 -3.30 -0.57 -49.91
N THR A 704 -3.48 -1.85 -50.21
CA THR A 704 -2.78 -2.96 -49.54
C THR A 704 -1.27 -2.90 -49.77
N ASP A 705 -0.84 -2.59 -50.99
CA ASP A 705 0.57 -2.50 -51.34
C ASP A 705 1.24 -1.30 -50.67
N VAL A 706 0.55 -0.15 -50.63
CA VAL A 706 1.00 1.06 -49.91
C VAL A 706 1.17 0.77 -48.41
N CYS A 707 0.16 0.14 -47.78
CA CYS A 707 0.20 -0.20 -46.37
C CYS A 707 1.32 -1.21 -46.02
N ASP A 708 1.56 -2.21 -46.88
CA ASP A 708 2.60 -3.20 -46.64
C ASP A 708 4.02 -2.63 -46.86
N ALA A 709 4.18 -1.71 -47.81
CA ALA A 709 5.40 -0.94 -47.99
C ALA A 709 5.68 -0.06 -46.76
N LEU A 710 4.68 0.67 -46.25
CA LEU A 710 4.80 1.48 -45.03
C LEU A 710 5.21 0.66 -43.80
N LYS A 711 4.63 -0.53 -43.59
CA LYS A 711 5.04 -1.43 -42.49
C LYS A 711 6.52 -1.82 -42.60
N SER A 712 6.98 -2.09 -43.82
CA SER A 712 8.38 -2.46 -44.07
C SER A 712 9.32 -1.27 -43.79
N LEU A 713 8.92 -0.06 -44.18
CA LEU A 713 9.64 1.17 -43.88
C LEU A 713 9.69 1.49 -42.38
N HIS A 714 8.58 1.35 -41.65
CA HIS A 714 8.56 1.56 -40.19
C HIS A 714 9.59 0.67 -39.48
N ILE A 715 9.67 -0.61 -39.88
CA ILE A 715 10.64 -1.55 -39.31
C ILE A 715 12.06 -1.06 -39.62
N ALA A 716 12.35 -0.72 -40.89
CA ALA A 716 13.66 -0.24 -41.31
C ALA A 716 14.08 1.05 -40.58
N ILE A 717 13.21 2.06 -40.52
CA ILE A 717 13.44 3.32 -39.80
C ILE A 717 13.75 3.05 -38.32
N GLY A 718 13.01 2.13 -37.69
CA GLY A 718 13.24 1.75 -36.30
C GLY A 718 14.64 1.16 -36.06
N PHE A 719 15.19 0.38 -37.00
CA PHE A 719 16.55 -0.15 -36.90
C PHE A 719 17.60 0.91 -37.25
N LEU A 720 17.42 1.65 -38.35
CA LEU A 720 18.37 2.65 -38.83
C LEU A 720 18.53 3.83 -37.87
N SER A 721 17.46 4.26 -37.19
CA SER A 721 17.55 5.28 -36.14
C SER A 721 18.45 4.85 -34.98
N SER A 722 18.53 3.55 -34.71
CA SER A 722 19.37 2.98 -33.65
C SER A 722 20.80 2.69 -34.14
N ALA A 723 20.97 2.09 -35.31
CA ALA A 723 22.25 1.57 -35.81
C ALA A 723 22.97 2.48 -36.82
N GLY A 724 22.26 3.38 -37.50
CA GLY A 724 22.78 4.09 -38.69
C GLY A 724 22.86 3.18 -39.92
N GLY A 725 23.46 3.67 -40.99
CA GLY A 725 23.62 2.97 -42.26
C GLY A 725 24.31 3.82 -43.32
N ASP A 726 24.78 3.19 -44.40
CA ASP A 726 25.34 3.90 -45.56
C ASP A 726 24.24 4.64 -46.33
N PRO A 727 24.31 5.98 -46.47
CA PRO A 727 23.28 6.77 -47.17
C PRO A 727 22.99 6.29 -48.59
N SER A 728 23.99 5.75 -49.29
CA SER A 728 23.93 5.31 -50.69
C SER A 728 23.39 3.89 -50.88
N MET A 729 23.24 3.11 -49.81
CA MET A 729 22.69 1.75 -49.86
C MET A 729 21.23 1.77 -50.31
N SER A 730 20.85 0.85 -51.20
CA SER A 730 19.45 0.71 -51.62
C SER A 730 18.56 0.32 -50.44
N ILE A 731 17.38 0.92 -50.32
CA ILE A 731 16.40 0.53 -49.30
C ILE A 731 15.99 -0.94 -49.50
N HIS A 732 15.85 -1.39 -50.75
CA HIS A 732 15.52 -2.77 -51.08
C HIS A 732 16.58 -3.75 -50.57
N GLU A 733 17.86 -3.43 -50.83
CA GLU A 733 18.98 -4.23 -50.33
C GLU A 733 19.00 -4.29 -48.80
N TYR A 734 18.77 -3.15 -48.13
CA TYR A 734 18.72 -3.12 -46.68
C TYR A 734 17.59 -3.98 -46.10
N LEU A 735 16.39 -3.95 -46.70
CA LEU A 735 15.25 -4.74 -46.24
C LEU A 735 15.49 -6.26 -46.38
N HIS A 736 16.05 -6.70 -47.51
CA HIS A 736 16.19 -8.13 -47.81
C HIS A 736 17.52 -8.74 -47.38
N SER A 737 18.62 -8.03 -47.55
CA SER A 737 19.96 -8.50 -47.18
C SER A 737 20.31 -8.11 -45.74
N GLY A 738 19.95 -6.89 -45.32
CA GLY A 738 20.21 -6.40 -43.96
C GLY A 738 19.24 -6.96 -42.93
N LEU A 739 17.94 -6.69 -43.08
CA LEU A 739 16.89 -7.12 -42.14
C LEU A 739 16.37 -8.54 -42.38
N LYS A 740 16.83 -9.20 -43.46
CA LYS A 740 16.41 -10.56 -43.85
C LYS A 740 14.88 -10.70 -43.97
N MET A 741 14.20 -9.67 -44.46
CA MET A 741 12.76 -9.74 -44.71
C MET A 741 12.46 -10.69 -45.88
N THR A 742 11.39 -11.47 -45.75
CA THR A 742 10.94 -12.38 -46.82
C THR A 742 10.64 -11.60 -48.08
N LEU A 743 10.97 -12.14 -49.27
CA LEU A 743 10.70 -11.52 -50.59
C LEU A 743 9.24 -11.09 -50.82
N ARG A 744 8.29 -11.65 -50.06
CA ARG A 744 6.88 -11.25 -50.08
C ARG A 744 6.58 -9.91 -49.37
N LYS A 745 7.52 -9.35 -48.58
CA LYS A 745 7.40 -8.08 -47.85
C LYS A 745 8.51 -7.14 -48.31
N GLY A 746 8.20 -5.87 -48.61
CA GLY A 746 9.15 -4.95 -49.22
C GLY A 746 8.46 -3.68 -49.71
N LEU A 747 9.09 -2.95 -50.62
CA LEU A 747 8.61 -1.63 -51.10
C LEU A 747 7.44 -1.69 -52.08
N LYS A 748 7.15 -2.86 -52.66
CA LYS A 748 6.01 -3.11 -53.57
C LYS A 748 5.97 -2.26 -54.86
N SER A 749 7.02 -1.49 -55.14
CA SER A 749 7.23 -0.74 -56.38
C SER A 749 8.64 -1.01 -56.88
N GLY A 750 8.76 -1.43 -58.14
CA GLY A 750 10.07 -1.65 -58.78
C GLY A 750 10.83 -0.34 -58.95
N LYS A 751 10.13 0.79 -59.14
CA LYS A 751 10.74 2.12 -59.19
C LYS A 751 11.31 2.54 -57.84
N ALA A 752 10.60 2.29 -56.75
CA ALA A 752 11.11 2.56 -55.40
C ALA A 752 12.36 1.72 -55.09
N GLU A 753 12.40 0.46 -55.54
CA GLU A 753 13.55 -0.41 -55.33
C GLU A 753 14.81 0.03 -56.12
N LEU A 754 14.61 0.59 -57.31
CA LEU A 754 15.69 1.06 -58.18
C LEU A 754 16.23 2.44 -57.80
N PHE A 755 15.35 3.37 -57.40
CA PHE A 755 15.72 4.78 -57.23
C PHE A 755 15.84 5.22 -55.77
N CYS A 756 15.30 4.49 -54.80
CA CYS A 756 15.36 4.90 -53.39
C CYS A 756 16.53 4.24 -52.63
N GLN A 757 17.25 5.08 -51.90
CA GLN A 757 18.40 4.72 -51.05
C GLN A 757 18.11 5.10 -49.60
N LEU A 758 18.96 4.72 -48.64
CA LEU A 758 18.74 5.02 -47.22
C LEU A 758 18.64 6.53 -46.92
N GLN A 759 19.29 7.39 -47.70
CA GLN A 759 19.10 8.85 -47.63
C GLN A 759 17.69 9.30 -48.04
N HIS A 760 16.94 8.50 -48.79
CA HIS A 760 15.60 8.83 -49.27
C HIS A 760 14.48 8.24 -48.37
N ILE A 761 14.83 7.52 -47.29
CA ILE A 761 13.85 6.68 -46.57
C ILE A 761 12.74 7.49 -45.89
N VAL A 762 13.05 8.68 -45.35
CA VAL A 762 12.05 9.57 -44.74
C VAL A 762 11.15 10.18 -45.81
N SER A 763 11.72 10.59 -46.95
CA SER A 763 10.96 11.15 -48.08
C SER A 763 10.01 10.11 -48.69
N LEU A 764 10.47 8.85 -48.84
CA LEU A 764 9.62 7.74 -49.31
C LEU A 764 8.50 7.42 -48.32
N TRP A 765 8.80 7.39 -47.02
CA TRP A 765 7.79 7.17 -45.98
C TRP A 765 6.70 8.24 -46.01
N LEU A 766 7.07 9.51 -46.16
CA LEU A 766 6.12 10.62 -46.23
C LEU A 766 5.26 10.54 -47.51
N LEU A 767 5.87 10.21 -48.65
CA LEU A 767 5.17 10.01 -49.92
C LEU A 767 4.09 8.91 -49.82
N LEU A 768 4.45 7.75 -49.27
CA LEU A 768 3.51 6.64 -49.11
C LEU A 768 2.44 6.93 -48.05
N SER A 769 2.78 7.67 -46.99
CA SER A 769 1.82 8.11 -45.98
C SER A 769 0.80 9.09 -46.58
N LEU A 770 1.25 9.98 -47.47
CA LEU A 770 0.39 10.90 -48.21
C LEU A 770 -0.58 10.14 -49.13
N GLU A 771 -0.09 9.17 -49.88
CA GLU A 771 -0.94 8.38 -50.77
C GLU A 771 -1.95 7.53 -50.00
N ARG A 772 -1.53 6.90 -48.89
CA ARG A 772 -2.45 6.19 -47.99
C ARG A 772 -3.56 7.12 -47.51
N ALA A 773 -3.21 8.33 -47.06
CA ALA A 773 -4.18 9.28 -46.56
C ALA A 773 -5.17 9.76 -47.64
N ARG A 774 -4.68 10.02 -48.86
CA ARG A 774 -5.51 10.35 -50.03
C ARG A 774 -6.50 9.24 -50.37
N VAL A 775 -6.02 8.01 -50.51
CA VAL A 775 -6.87 6.86 -50.88
C VAL A 775 -7.95 6.58 -49.82
N LEU A 776 -7.60 6.66 -48.53
CA LEU A 776 -8.56 6.50 -47.44
C LEU A 776 -9.62 7.61 -47.45
N THR A 777 -9.20 8.86 -47.66
CA THR A 777 -10.12 10.00 -47.75
C THR A 777 -11.11 9.85 -48.91
N LYS A 778 -10.64 9.43 -50.10
CA LYS A 778 -11.50 9.12 -51.26
C LYS A 778 -12.54 8.04 -50.97
N ARG A 779 -12.18 7.05 -50.14
CA ARG A 779 -13.07 5.97 -49.69
C ARG A 779 -13.97 6.37 -48.52
N LYS A 780 -13.96 7.63 -48.08
CA LYS A 780 -14.67 8.13 -46.89
C LYS A 780 -14.29 7.38 -45.60
N GLN A 781 -13.07 6.87 -45.54
CA GLN A 781 -12.48 6.27 -44.34
C GLN A 781 -11.59 7.31 -43.65
N ASP A 782 -11.38 7.18 -42.34
CA ASP A 782 -10.53 8.10 -41.59
C ASP A 782 -9.04 7.79 -41.83
N PRO A 783 -8.25 8.68 -42.46
CA PRO A 783 -6.82 8.48 -42.64
C PRO A 783 -5.99 8.72 -41.36
N PHE A 784 -6.57 9.31 -40.32
CA PHE A 784 -5.88 9.71 -39.08
C PHE A 784 -6.52 9.05 -37.84
N ASP A 785 -6.83 7.76 -37.96
CA ASP A 785 -7.40 6.93 -36.88
C ASP A 785 -6.53 6.93 -35.60
N ASP A 786 -5.21 7.11 -35.75
CA ASP A 786 -4.23 7.17 -34.67
C ASP A 786 -4.12 8.54 -33.95
N VAL A 787 -4.86 9.55 -34.41
CA VAL A 787 -4.81 10.93 -33.88
C VAL A 787 -6.07 11.25 -33.09
N SER A 788 -5.93 12.01 -32.00
CA SER A 788 -7.04 12.39 -31.11
C SER A 788 -8.23 13.01 -31.86
N GLU A 789 -9.46 12.64 -31.48
CA GLU A 789 -10.69 13.26 -32.00
C GLU A 789 -10.72 14.79 -31.79
N LYS A 790 -9.95 15.30 -30.82
CA LYS A 790 -9.85 16.73 -30.53
C LYS A 790 -9.26 17.57 -31.67
N VAL A 791 -8.45 16.97 -32.57
CA VAL A 791 -7.89 17.67 -33.75
C VAL A 791 -8.65 17.38 -35.05
N LYS A 792 -9.83 16.75 -34.92
CA LYS A 792 -10.74 16.41 -36.01
C LYS A 792 -12.01 17.28 -36.02
N SER A 793 -11.98 18.43 -35.36
CA SER A 793 -13.13 19.36 -35.30
C SER A 793 -13.49 19.83 -36.71
N SER A 794 -14.79 19.84 -37.00
CA SER A 794 -15.31 20.23 -38.31
C SER A 794 -15.19 21.73 -38.54
N LEU A 795 -14.71 22.14 -39.71
CA LEU A 795 -14.76 23.53 -40.18
C LEU A 795 -16.19 23.91 -40.60
N ASP A 796 -16.65 25.09 -40.18
CA ASP A 796 -17.92 25.66 -40.61
C ASP A 796 -17.87 26.14 -42.08
N LYS A 797 -19.03 26.53 -42.63
CA LYS A 797 -19.13 26.96 -44.04
C LYS A 797 -18.29 28.20 -44.35
N LYS A 798 -18.15 29.12 -43.39
CA LYS A 798 -17.39 30.37 -43.55
C LYS A 798 -15.89 30.07 -43.50
N GLN A 799 -15.45 29.28 -42.53
CA GLN A 799 -14.07 28.83 -42.39
C GLN A 799 -13.62 28.03 -43.62
N LYS A 800 -14.46 27.10 -44.13
CA LYS A 800 -14.15 26.35 -45.38
C LYS A 800 -14.01 27.27 -46.59
N PHE A 801 -14.85 28.31 -46.71
CA PHE A 801 -14.74 29.28 -47.78
C PHE A 801 -13.46 30.12 -47.68
N CYS A 802 -13.15 30.63 -46.48
CA CYS A 802 -11.94 31.42 -46.23
C CYS A 802 -10.67 30.59 -46.46
N LEU A 803 -10.63 29.34 -45.97
CA LEU A 803 -9.52 28.40 -46.22
C LEU A 803 -9.30 28.18 -47.71
N ASN A 804 -10.37 27.93 -48.46
CA ASN A 804 -10.28 27.72 -49.91
C ASN A 804 -9.73 28.94 -50.64
N ASN A 805 -10.11 30.16 -50.26
CA ASN A 805 -9.55 31.38 -50.87
C ASN A 805 -8.06 31.55 -50.52
N GLY A 806 -7.68 31.30 -49.26
CA GLY A 806 -6.30 31.33 -48.81
C GLY A 806 -5.40 30.37 -49.58
N LEU A 807 -5.85 29.13 -49.73
CA LEU A 807 -5.15 28.10 -50.50
C LEU A 807 -4.95 28.45 -51.98
N GLN A 808 -5.63 29.46 -52.57
CA GLN A 808 -5.39 29.83 -53.98
C GLN A 808 -4.08 30.60 -54.16
N LYS A 809 -3.58 31.18 -53.06
CA LYS A 809 -2.39 32.01 -53.02
C LYS A 809 -1.15 31.26 -52.51
N LEU A 810 -1.31 29.98 -52.16
CA LEU A 810 -0.27 29.12 -51.60
C LEU A 810 0.06 27.96 -52.54
N ASN A 811 1.26 27.40 -52.38
CA ASN A 811 1.60 26.10 -52.97
C ASN A 811 0.86 24.98 -52.20
N VAL A 812 -0.30 24.58 -52.71
CA VAL A 812 -1.19 23.61 -52.04
C VAL A 812 -0.51 22.24 -51.87
N ASP A 813 0.28 21.79 -52.84
CA ASP A 813 0.96 20.49 -52.75
C ASP A 813 2.01 20.45 -51.64
N HIS A 814 2.76 21.55 -51.49
CA HIS A 814 3.71 21.69 -50.39
C HIS A 814 2.98 21.76 -49.04
N PHE A 815 1.92 22.57 -48.96
CA PHE A 815 1.12 22.71 -47.74
C PHE A 815 0.48 21.38 -47.29
N VAL A 816 -0.09 20.61 -48.22
CA VAL A 816 -0.70 19.28 -47.93
C VAL A 816 0.35 18.30 -47.39
N GLY A 817 1.57 18.32 -47.94
CA GLY A 817 2.67 17.47 -47.48
C GLY A 817 3.13 17.84 -46.08
N VAL A 818 3.37 19.12 -45.81
CA VAL A 818 3.81 19.62 -44.51
C VAL A 818 2.74 19.38 -43.44
N LEU A 819 1.47 19.69 -43.73
CA LEU A 819 0.38 19.49 -42.78
C LEU A 819 0.15 18.00 -42.48
N LEU A 820 0.34 17.11 -43.47
CA LEU A 820 0.29 15.66 -43.23
C LEU A 820 1.39 15.22 -42.26
N GLU A 821 2.64 15.56 -42.55
CA GLU A 821 3.79 15.26 -41.69
C GLU A 821 3.50 15.72 -40.26
N PHE A 822 2.92 16.91 -40.16
CA PHE A 822 2.62 17.54 -38.90
C PHE A 822 1.55 16.80 -38.09
N ILE A 823 0.46 16.42 -38.74
CA ILE A 823 -0.60 15.60 -38.14
C ILE A 823 -0.02 14.27 -37.64
N LEU A 824 0.83 13.62 -38.44
CA LEU A 824 1.37 12.29 -38.13
C LEU A 824 2.44 12.29 -37.04
N LEU A 825 3.23 13.37 -36.91
CA LEU A 825 4.38 13.38 -36.00
C LEU A 825 4.16 14.23 -34.74
N TYR A 826 3.39 15.32 -34.84
CA TYR A 826 3.28 16.28 -33.75
C TYR A 826 1.88 16.36 -33.16
N LEU A 827 0.84 15.99 -33.91
CA LEU A 827 -0.55 16.10 -33.43
C LEU A 827 -1.13 14.83 -32.79
N LYS A 828 -0.35 13.73 -32.68
CA LYS A 828 -0.78 12.50 -31.98
C LYS A 828 -1.18 12.76 -30.52
N HIS A 829 -0.47 13.67 -29.84
CA HIS A 829 -0.66 14.00 -28.42
C HIS A 829 -0.59 15.51 -28.17
N VAL A 830 -1.48 16.29 -28.80
CA VAL A 830 -1.58 17.74 -28.55
C VAL A 830 -2.20 18.00 -27.18
N PRO A 831 -1.57 18.81 -26.30
CA PRO A 831 -2.18 19.24 -25.06
C PRO A 831 -3.33 20.24 -25.33
N ASP A 832 -4.33 20.26 -24.44
CA ASP A 832 -5.60 20.95 -24.71
C ASP A 832 -5.48 22.47 -24.87
N ASP A 833 -4.46 23.07 -24.25
CA ASP A 833 -4.12 24.49 -24.38
C ASP A 833 -3.64 24.85 -25.79
N GLN A 834 -2.96 23.93 -26.48
CA GLN A 834 -2.43 24.12 -27.83
C GLN A 834 -3.50 23.96 -28.92
N LEU A 835 -4.62 23.31 -28.62
CA LEU A 835 -5.69 23.05 -29.60
C LEU A 835 -6.32 24.33 -30.16
N HIS A 836 -6.35 25.40 -29.35
CA HIS A 836 -7.01 26.64 -29.71
C HIS A 836 -6.12 27.65 -30.44
N PHE A 837 -4.83 27.35 -30.62
CA PHE A 837 -3.92 28.23 -31.34
C PHE A 837 -4.22 28.23 -32.85
N PRO A 838 -4.00 29.35 -33.54
CA PRO A 838 -4.05 29.41 -35.00
C PRO A 838 -3.12 28.36 -35.64
N LEU A 839 -3.66 27.57 -36.57
CA LEU A 839 -2.94 26.46 -37.20
C LEU A 839 -1.70 26.95 -37.97
N SER A 840 -1.78 28.10 -38.64
CA SER A 840 -0.68 28.71 -39.39
C SER A 840 0.52 29.08 -38.51
N GLN A 841 0.27 29.81 -37.42
CA GLN A 841 1.30 30.21 -36.45
C GLN A 841 1.92 28.98 -35.77
N TYR A 842 1.09 27.98 -35.42
CA TYR A 842 1.57 26.76 -34.77
C TYR A 842 2.50 25.94 -35.68
N ILE A 843 2.17 25.82 -36.98
CA ILE A 843 3.02 25.12 -37.97
C ILE A 843 4.35 25.86 -38.14
N ASN A 844 4.32 27.18 -38.36
CA ASN A 844 5.53 27.98 -38.57
C ASN A 844 6.46 27.95 -37.35
N ALA A 845 5.94 28.16 -36.15
CA ALA A 845 6.72 28.10 -34.91
C ALA A 845 7.41 26.74 -34.71
N LYS A 846 6.77 25.65 -35.13
CA LYS A 846 7.35 24.31 -35.06
C LYS A 846 8.33 24.01 -36.17
N LEU A 847 8.18 24.58 -37.37
CA LEU A 847 9.18 24.51 -38.43
C LEU A 847 10.46 25.25 -38.02
N GLU A 848 10.32 26.43 -37.41
CA GLU A 848 11.44 27.21 -36.86
C GLU A 848 12.18 26.45 -35.75
N GLU A 849 11.47 25.83 -34.80
CA GLU A 849 12.07 24.98 -33.75
C GLU A 849 12.91 23.83 -34.33
N LYS A 850 12.59 23.39 -35.55
CA LYS A 850 13.25 22.27 -36.24
C LYS A 850 14.24 22.71 -37.33
N GLU A 851 14.58 24.00 -37.40
CA GLU A 851 15.51 24.56 -38.39
C GLU A 851 15.11 24.21 -39.84
N ARG A 852 13.81 24.21 -40.14
CA ARG A 852 13.27 24.01 -41.50
C ARG A 852 12.73 25.31 -42.07
N ASP A 853 12.73 25.39 -43.40
CA ASP A 853 12.15 26.53 -44.12
C ASP A 853 10.65 26.67 -43.81
N VAL A 854 10.26 27.90 -43.45
CA VAL A 854 8.89 28.28 -43.14
C VAL A 854 8.09 28.38 -44.45
N ILE A 855 6.78 28.13 -44.41
CA ILE A 855 5.92 28.32 -45.57
C ILE A 855 5.61 29.82 -45.74
N ASP A 856 6.21 30.44 -46.75
CA ASP A 856 5.99 31.85 -47.07
C ASP A 856 4.51 32.17 -47.27
N GLY A 857 4.02 33.20 -46.58
CA GLY A 857 2.62 33.67 -46.67
C GLY A 857 1.59 32.79 -45.95
N LEU A 858 2.00 31.77 -45.19
CA LEU A 858 1.06 30.88 -44.50
C LEU A 858 0.18 31.62 -43.48
N GLU A 859 0.77 32.52 -42.69
CA GLU A 859 0.04 33.34 -41.70
C GLU A 859 -0.80 34.45 -42.34
N GLU A 860 -0.44 34.89 -43.55
CA GLU A 860 -1.20 35.91 -44.30
C GLU A 860 -2.44 35.30 -44.97
N TYR A 861 -2.32 34.08 -45.49
CA TYR A 861 -3.34 33.47 -46.34
C TYR A 861 -4.21 32.44 -45.63
N ILE A 862 -3.76 31.81 -44.54
CA ILE A 862 -4.59 30.91 -43.74
C ILE A 862 -5.23 31.69 -42.58
N PRO A 863 -6.57 31.71 -42.49
CA PRO A 863 -7.29 32.44 -41.44
C PRO A 863 -6.92 32.02 -40.00
N GLU A 864 -6.82 32.99 -39.09
CA GLU A 864 -6.52 32.75 -37.66
C GLU A 864 -7.62 31.97 -36.93
N ASP A 865 -8.86 31.99 -37.43
CA ASP A 865 -9.98 31.22 -36.87
C ASP A 865 -9.89 29.71 -37.19
N ILE A 866 -8.94 29.30 -38.05
CA ILE A 866 -8.58 27.90 -38.28
C ILE A 866 -7.50 27.51 -37.28
N LYS A 867 -7.95 26.84 -36.22
CA LYS A 867 -7.11 26.40 -35.09
C LYS A 867 -6.54 25.00 -35.26
N VAL A 868 -5.59 24.60 -34.41
CA VAL A 868 -5.00 23.25 -34.36
C VAL A 868 -6.06 22.15 -34.21
N GLU A 869 -7.16 22.42 -33.50
CA GLU A 869 -8.31 21.50 -33.39
C GLU A 869 -8.97 21.15 -34.74
N HIS A 870 -8.75 21.97 -35.78
CA HIS A 870 -9.29 21.77 -37.13
C HIS A 870 -8.27 21.17 -38.12
N ALA A 871 -7.07 20.80 -37.68
CA ALA A 871 -5.96 20.42 -38.55
C ALA A 871 -6.31 19.30 -39.56
N VAL A 872 -7.03 18.27 -39.11
CA VAL A 872 -7.42 17.14 -39.97
C VAL A 872 -8.44 17.57 -41.04
N GLU A 873 -9.42 18.39 -40.68
CA GLU A 873 -10.43 18.86 -41.64
C GLU A 873 -9.82 19.88 -42.62
N ALA A 874 -8.90 20.74 -42.15
CA ALA A 874 -8.15 21.64 -43.01
C ALA A 874 -7.29 20.88 -44.02
N TRP A 875 -6.66 19.77 -43.60
CA TRP A 875 -5.90 18.89 -44.48
C TRP A 875 -6.77 18.26 -45.56
N LYS A 876 -7.98 17.75 -45.21
CA LYS A 876 -8.92 17.17 -46.18
C LYS A 876 -9.34 18.19 -47.25
N VAL A 877 -9.64 19.43 -46.83
CA VAL A 877 -10.00 20.52 -47.76
C VAL A 877 -8.83 20.87 -48.68
N ALA A 878 -7.61 21.00 -48.14
CA ALA A 878 -6.42 21.29 -48.94
C ALA A 878 -6.09 20.15 -49.91
N CYS A 879 -6.24 18.91 -49.48
CA CYS A 879 -6.01 17.72 -50.29
C CYS A 879 -6.98 17.65 -51.48
N GLN A 880 -8.28 17.86 -51.24
CA GLN A 880 -9.27 17.89 -52.32
C GLN A 880 -8.95 18.98 -53.35
N LYS A 881 -8.50 20.15 -52.89
CA LYS A 881 -8.15 21.25 -53.76
C LYS A 881 -6.88 21.02 -54.58
N SER A 882 -5.88 20.35 -54.01
CA SER A 882 -4.68 19.88 -54.75
C SER A 882 -5.10 18.92 -55.87
N GLU A 883 -6.00 17.98 -55.59
CA GLU A 883 -6.49 17.02 -56.60
C GLU A 883 -7.32 17.70 -57.71
N ASP A 884 -8.17 18.67 -57.37
CA ASP A 884 -8.95 19.44 -58.34
C ASP A 884 -8.03 20.25 -59.28
N TYR A 885 -6.92 20.78 -58.76
CA TYR A 885 -5.93 21.51 -59.56
C TYR A 885 -5.21 20.58 -60.55
N HIS A 886 -4.74 19.41 -60.09
CA HIS A 886 -4.07 18.43 -60.94
C HIS A 886 -5.00 17.82 -62.00
N SER A 887 -6.27 17.59 -61.65
CA SER A 887 -7.28 17.09 -62.60
C SER A 887 -7.54 18.09 -63.73
N ARG A 888 -7.56 19.40 -63.44
CA ARG A 888 -7.74 20.47 -64.44
C ARG A 888 -6.52 20.73 -65.32
N MET A 889 -5.33 20.28 -64.91
CA MET A 889 -4.10 20.39 -65.69
C MET A 889 -3.85 19.16 -66.58
N GLN A 890 -4.60 18.07 -66.35
CA GLN A 890 -4.57 16.84 -67.15
C GLN A 890 -5.68 16.77 -68.21
N GLU A 891 -6.74 17.58 -68.06
CA GLU A 891 -7.70 17.93 -69.12
C GLU A 891 -7.13 19.01 -70.06
#